data_AF-A0A3C2ARG1-F1
#
_entry.id   AF-A0A3C2ARG1-F1
#
_cell.length_a   1.000
_cell.length_b   1.000
_cell.length_c   1.000
_cell.angle_alpha   90.00
_cell.angle_beta   90.00
_cell.angle_gamma   90.00
#
_symmetry.space_group_name_H-M   'P 1'
#
loop_
_entity.id
_entity.type
_entity.pdbx_description
1 polymer ?
#
loop_
_entity_poly.entity_id
_entity_poly.type
_entity_poly.pdbx_seq_one_letter_code
_entity_poly.pdbx_strand_id
1 'polypeptide(L)'
;MLNFISKFIGAKSDRDLKKLQPYIDAVNIHAEELSAMSNHQLRGETESFKAAIDEATASLESEIAALREQIQQTEDYDAREPLYEQIEVLDKQVLETVESVLTEIHPRAFALIRETAKRFKAGSVSVQASELDRTLAQDHYHISIDGNTATYANGWKAAGGDITWNMEHYDVQLIGGTVLHQGKIAEMATGEGKTLVATLPVYLNALAGRGVHVVTVNDYLAKRDSEWMAPIFNFHGLTIDCIDKHQPNSDARRAAYFCDITYGTNNEFGFDYLRDNMARRDEDRVQLRGHHYAIVDEVDSVLIDDARTPLIISGPTPKGNQHQFNELKGFVEALMSAQKVLIQKELNEAKRLIADGNADEGGVKLLRAYRGLPKSKPLIKFLSQDGMKSLLQKTEGVYLQEQGKKMKLIDEDLFFTIEEKNNQVELTGKGIDLISKNTAKDFFVMPDITAELSALEKGELPAEEKANQKDSILRDYSVKSERIHTVNQLLKAYALFEKDTEYVIMDNKVKIVDEQTGRIMEGRRYSDGLHQAIEAKENVKIEAATQTYATITLQNYFRMYHKLSGMTGTAETEAGEFWEIYELEVVVIPTNRPIARDDREDYVYKTAREKFNAVIDEVVSMREAGRPVLVGTTSVDISELLSRALKMRKVPHQVLNAKRHQAEAEIVAEAGKPGMVTIATNMAGRGTDIKLTDESKAAGGLAIVGTERHDSRRVDRQLRGRAGRQGDVGSSQFFVSLEDKLMRLFNSERISGLMDRLGLEEGEVIQHSLVTKSIERAQKKVEENNFGTRKR
;
A
#
# COMPACT_ATOMS: atom_id res chain seq x y z
N MET A 1 -37.48 -2.15 -0.16
CA MET A 1 -37.65 -2.24 1.30
C MET A 1 -36.51 -1.59 2.09
N LEU A 2 -35.23 -1.76 1.72
CA LEU A 2 -34.08 -1.14 2.42
C LEU A 2 -34.10 0.42 2.46
N ASN A 3 -34.51 1.11 1.38
CA ASN A 3 -34.62 2.58 1.35
C ASN A 3 -35.76 3.18 2.18
N PHE A 4 -36.72 2.36 2.63
CA PHE A 4 -37.84 2.82 3.47
C PHE A 4 -37.50 2.71 4.96
N ILE A 5 -36.67 1.71 5.32
CA ILE A 5 -36.14 1.52 6.68
C ILE A 5 -35.08 2.57 7.00
N SER A 6 -34.22 2.94 6.04
CA SER A 6 -33.23 4.02 6.22
C SER A 6 -33.85 5.39 6.44
N LYS A 7 -35.01 5.69 5.82
CA LYS A 7 -35.76 6.93 6.05
C LYS A 7 -36.41 7.02 7.43
N PHE A 8 -36.77 5.89 8.04
CA PHE A 8 -37.43 5.86 9.36
C PHE A 8 -36.44 5.83 10.54
N ILE A 9 -35.21 5.34 10.32
CA ILE A 9 -34.18 5.17 11.37
C ILE A 9 -33.04 6.21 11.25
N GLY A 10 -32.96 6.95 10.14
CA GLY A 10 -31.84 7.84 9.81
C GLY A 10 -30.65 7.06 9.24
N ALA A 11 -29.75 7.73 8.51
CA ALA A 11 -28.52 7.08 8.05
C ALA A 11 -27.63 6.73 9.26
N LYS A 12 -26.77 5.70 9.13
CA LYS A 12 -25.81 5.34 10.19
C LYS A 12 -24.97 6.55 10.60
N SER A 13 -24.47 7.29 9.61
CA SER A 13 -23.74 8.55 9.77
C SER A 13 -24.46 9.55 10.67
N ASP A 14 -25.77 9.78 10.44
CA ASP A 14 -26.53 10.77 11.21
C ASP A 14 -26.66 10.39 12.68
N ARG A 15 -26.74 9.09 12.98
CA ARG A 15 -26.80 8.58 14.35
C ARG A 15 -25.45 8.68 15.04
N ASP A 16 -24.37 8.40 14.34
CA ASP A 16 -23.01 8.53 14.86
C ASP A 16 -22.69 9.98 15.15
N LEU A 17 -23.03 10.91 14.25
CA LEU A 17 -22.85 12.35 14.46
C LEU A 17 -23.64 12.87 15.67
N LYS A 18 -24.89 12.43 15.85
CA LYS A 18 -25.70 12.79 17.03
C LYS A 18 -25.06 12.36 18.36
N LYS A 19 -24.33 11.24 18.38
CA LYS A 19 -23.59 10.79 19.57
C LYS A 19 -22.34 11.62 19.84
N LEU A 20 -21.76 12.20 18.78
CA LEU A 20 -20.53 13.00 18.86
C LEU A 20 -20.81 14.47 19.18
N GLN A 21 -21.98 14.99 18.83
CA GLN A 21 -22.37 16.39 19.02
C GLN A 21 -22.13 16.93 20.44
N PRO A 22 -22.47 16.20 21.54
CA PRO A 22 -22.23 16.70 22.90
C PRO A 22 -20.76 17.02 23.19
N TYR A 23 -19.82 16.27 22.60
CA TYR A 23 -18.39 16.56 22.73
C TYR A 23 -18.02 17.86 22.02
N ILE A 24 -18.57 18.11 20.84
CA ILE A 24 -18.28 19.33 20.06
C ILE A 24 -18.85 20.56 20.77
N ASP A 25 -20.06 20.45 21.32
CA ASP A 25 -20.67 21.52 22.09
C ASP A 25 -19.82 21.86 23.34
N ALA A 26 -19.31 20.83 24.04
CA ALA A 26 -18.41 21.02 25.17
C ALA A 26 -17.06 21.65 24.77
N VAL A 27 -16.47 21.24 23.63
CA VAL A 27 -15.25 21.85 23.08
C VAL A 27 -15.48 23.34 22.78
N ASN A 28 -16.62 23.69 22.19
CA ASN A 28 -16.97 25.08 21.88
C ASN A 28 -17.09 25.94 23.14
N ILE A 29 -17.72 25.42 24.19
CA ILE A 29 -17.83 26.09 25.49
C ILE A 29 -16.44 26.35 26.09
N HIS A 30 -15.59 25.34 26.16
CA HIS A 30 -14.23 25.53 26.68
C HIS A 30 -13.37 26.44 25.80
N ALA A 31 -13.57 26.45 24.48
CA ALA A 31 -12.82 27.34 23.59
C ALA A 31 -13.10 28.82 23.89
N GLU A 32 -14.34 29.16 24.27
CA GLU A 32 -14.67 30.51 24.73
C GLU A 32 -13.92 30.88 26.02
N GLU A 33 -13.88 29.96 27.00
CA GLU A 33 -13.14 30.16 28.26
C GLU A 33 -11.64 30.37 28.03
N LEU A 34 -11.03 29.51 27.20
CA LEU A 34 -9.59 29.52 26.92
C LEU A 34 -9.16 30.73 26.07
N SER A 35 -10.07 31.30 25.27
CA SER A 35 -9.77 32.47 24.44
C SER A 35 -9.35 33.70 25.25
N ALA A 36 -9.78 33.80 26.52
CA ALA A 36 -9.42 34.89 27.42
C ALA A 36 -8.05 34.71 28.10
N MET A 37 -7.44 33.52 28.02
CA MET A 37 -6.18 33.22 28.68
C MET A 37 -4.96 33.82 27.97
N SER A 38 -3.95 34.24 28.72
CA SER A 38 -2.63 34.56 28.15
C SER A 38 -1.98 33.32 27.55
N ASN A 39 -0.98 33.48 26.66
CA ASN A 39 -0.26 32.34 26.09
C ASN A 39 0.40 31.45 27.15
N HIS A 40 0.88 32.07 28.23
CA HIS A 40 1.51 31.34 29.33
C HIS A 40 0.50 30.51 30.12
N GLN A 41 -0.69 31.07 30.41
CA GLN A 41 -1.78 30.34 31.06
C GLN A 41 -2.30 29.20 30.17
N LEU A 42 -2.48 29.46 28.87
CA LEU A 42 -2.89 28.45 27.90
C LEU A 42 -1.93 27.26 27.92
N ARG A 43 -0.63 27.52 27.82
CA ARG A 43 0.41 26.47 27.93
C ARG A 43 0.36 25.72 29.26
N GLY A 44 0.06 26.42 30.36
CA GLY A 44 0.01 25.83 31.70
C GLY A 44 -1.11 24.78 31.89
N GLU A 45 -2.15 24.79 31.06
CA GLU A 45 -3.22 23.78 31.12
C GLU A 45 -2.68 22.36 30.87
N THR A 46 -1.64 22.20 30.04
CA THR A 46 -1.04 20.88 29.77
C THR A 46 -0.49 20.21 31.04
N GLU A 47 0.14 20.98 31.92
CA GLU A 47 0.65 20.46 33.20
C GLU A 47 -0.49 20.01 34.11
N SER A 48 -1.62 20.71 34.09
CA SER A 48 -2.81 20.31 34.86
C SER A 48 -3.40 18.98 34.37
N PHE A 49 -3.37 18.74 33.06
CA PHE A 49 -3.85 17.47 32.49
C PHE A 49 -2.92 16.31 32.83
N LYS A 50 -1.60 16.51 32.74
CA LYS A 50 -0.62 15.49 33.16
C LYS A 50 -0.77 15.16 34.64
N ALA A 51 -0.88 16.17 35.50
CA ALA A 51 -1.08 15.99 36.93
C ALA A 51 -2.37 15.18 37.25
N ALA A 52 -3.46 15.40 36.52
CA ALA A 52 -4.69 14.63 36.70
C ALA A 52 -4.50 13.13 36.36
N ILE A 53 -3.71 12.82 35.33
CA ILE A 53 -3.37 11.44 34.97
C ILE A 53 -2.45 10.81 36.03
N ASP A 54 -1.41 11.53 36.43
CA ASP A 54 -0.46 11.07 37.44
C ASP A 54 -1.16 10.79 38.78
N GLU A 55 -2.04 11.70 39.23
CA GLU A 55 -2.81 11.52 40.46
C GLU A 55 -3.73 10.30 40.39
N ALA A 56 -4.42 10.11 39.26
CA ALA A 56 -5.33 8.98 39.08
C ALA A 56 -4.61 7.62 39.02
N THR A 57 -3.38 7.59 38.53
CA THR A 57 -2.60 6.35 38.32
C THR A 57 -1.59 6.05 39.43
N ALA A 58 -1.28 7.03 40.30
CA ALA A 58 -0.23 6.94 41.31
C ALA A 58 -0.25 5.67 42.18
N SER A 59 -1.43 5.24 42.64
CA SER A 59 -1.54 4.04 43.48
C SER A 59 -1.12 2.78 42.71
N LEU A 60 -1.62 2.61 41.49
CA LEU A 60 -1.35 1.44 40.66
C LEU A 60 0.12 1.42 40.21
N GLU A 61 0.68 2.56 39.83
CA GLU A 61 2.10 2.63 39.43
C GLU A 61 3.05 2.38 40.61
N SER A 62 2.67 2.79 41.82
CA SER A 62 3.42 2.45 43.04
C SER A 62 3.43 0.94 43.32
N GLU A 63 2.30 0.26 43.12
CA GLU A 63 2.20 -1.20 43.25
C GLU A 63 3.06 -1.92 42.19
N ILE A 64 3.02 -1.46 40.93
CA ILE A 64 3.88 -1.98 39.85
C ILE A 64 5.36 -1.79 40.19
N ALA A 65 5.74 -0.62 40.69
CA ALA A 65 7.12 -0.33 41.07
C ALA A 65 7.61 -1.26 42.19
N ALA A 66 6.77 -1.50 43.20
CA ALA A 66 7.07 -2.44 44.29
C ALA A 66 7.24 -3.88 43.78
N LEU A 67 6.38 -4.35 42.86
CA LEU A 67 6.51 -5.67 42.24
C LEU A 67 7.79 -5.79 41.40
N ARG A 68 8.17 -4.75 40.64
CA ARG A 68 9.43 -4.73 39.86
C ARG A 68 10.65 -4.81 40.78
N GLU A 69 10.63 -4.13 41.93
CA GLU A 69 11.69 -4.24 42.92
C GLU A 69 11.78 -5.65 43.52
N GLN A 70 10.63 -6.28 43.83
CA GLN A 70 10.58 -7.67 44.29
C GLN A 70 11.16 -8.64 43.26
N ILE A 71 10.86 -8.45 41.97
CA ILE A 71 11.43 -9.27 40.89
C ILE A 71 12.96 -9.17 40.83
N GLN A 72 13.52 -7.96 40.97
CA GLN A 72 14.97 -7.76 40.97
C GLN A 72 15.65 -8.47 42.15
N GLN A 73 14.97 -8.55 43.30
CA GLN A 73 15.48 -9.20 44.51
C GLN A 73 15.26 -10.73 44.52
N THR A 74 14.38 -11.25 43.67
CA THR A 74 14.06 -12.69 43.61
C THR A 74 15.09 -13.40 42.71
N GLU A 75 15.95 -14.26 43.27
CA GLU A 75 16.94 -15.02 42.46
C GLU A 75 16.31 -16.19 41.68
N ASP A 76 15.22 -16.76 42.22
CA ASP A 76 14.49 -17.88 41.59
C ASP A 76 13.65 -17.38 40.40
N TYR A 77 13.99 -17.86 39.20
CA TYR A 77 13.31 -17.46 37.97
C TYR A 77 11.85 -17.92 37.94
N ASP A 78 11.51 -19.09 38.49
CA ASP A 78 10.14 -19.60 38.50
C ASP A 78 9.25 -18.79 39.45
N ALA A 79 9.83 -18.28 40.54
CA ALA A 79 9.13 -17.39 41.48
C ALA A 79 8.86 -15.98 40.93
N ARG A 80 9.51 -15.57 39.83
CA ARG A 80 9.27 -14.28 39.17
C ARG A 80 8.03 -14.29 38.28
N GLU A 81 7.68 -15.44 37.70
CA GLU A 81 6.54 -15.57 36.78
C GLU A 81 5.21 -15.02 37.34
N PRO A 82 4.76 -15.39 38.56
CA PRO A 82 3.51 -14.85 39.11
C PRO A 82 3.57 -13.34 39.43
N LEU A 83 4.77 -12.77 39.60
CA LEU A 83 4.94 -11.33 39.80
C LEU A 83 4.80 -10.58 38.47
N TYR A 84 5.30 -11.14 37.37
CA TYR A 84 5.09 -10.58 36.03
C TYR A 84 3.60 -10.62 35.63
N GLU A 85 2.90 -11.72 35.92
CA GLU A 85 1.45 -11.81 35.67
C GLU A 85 0.66 -10.74 36.45
N GLN A 86 1.06 -10.45 37.70
CA GLN A 86 0.44 -9.37 38.48
C GLN A 86 0.71 -7.99 37.89
N ILE A 87 1.94 -7.73 37.42
CA ILE A 87 2.29 -6.49 36.73
C ILE A 87 1.43 -6.32 35.47
N GLU A 88 1.24 -7.37 34.66
CA GLU A 88 0.40 -7.29 33.46
C GLU A 88 -1.06 -6.92 33.77
N VAL A 89 -1.62 -7.46 34.86
CA VAL A 89 -2.98 -7.10 35.32
C VAL A 89 -3.03 -5.64 35.76
N LEU A 90 -2.06 -5.17 36.54
CA LEU A 90 -2.01 -3.79 37.00
C LEU A 90 -1.77 -2.81 35.84
N ASP A 91 -0.88 -3.12 34.90
CA ASP A 91 -0.63 -2.30 33.71
C ASP A 91 -1.92 -2.12 32.89
N LYS A 92 -2.75 -3.16 32.77
CA LYS A 92 -4.06 -3.05 32.14
C LYS A 92 -5.00 -2.10 32.89
N GLN A 93 -5.03 -2.18 34.23
CA GLN A 93 -5.83 -1.27 35.06
C GLN A 93 -5.36 0.18 34.96
N VAL A 94 -4.05 0.40 34.86
CA VAL A 94 -3.48 1.74 34.62
C VAL A 94 -3.98 2.27 33.28
N LEU A 95 -3.91 1.47 32.21
CA LEU A 95 -4.41 1.87 30.88
C LEU A 95 -5.90 2.22 30.91
N GLU A 96 -6.74 1.40 31.57
CA GLU A 96 -8.17 1.69 31.72
C GLU A 96 -8.43 3.00 32.49
N THR A 97 -7.64 3.27 33.52
CA THR A 97 -7.70 4.52 34.30
C THR A 97 -7.29 5.72 33.46
N VAL A 98 -6.19 5.61 32.72
CA VAL A 98 -5.71 6.63 31.78
C VAL A 98 -6.80 6.97 30.76
N GLU A 99 -7.40 5.96 30.11
CA GLU A 99 -8.48 6.19 29.12
C GLU A 99 -9.70 6.90 29.71
N SER A 100 -10.06 6.59 30.96
CA SER A 100 -11.14 7.29 31.68
C SER A 100 -10.82 8.77 31.86
N VAL A 101 -9.61 9.09 32.34
CA VAL A 101 -9.16 10.48 32.54
C VAL A 101 -9.07 11.22 31.21
N LEU A 102 -8.48 10.60 30.17
CA LEU A 102 -8.38 11.18 28.83
C LEU A 102 -9.77 11.51 28.26
N THR A 103 -10.77 10.64 28.48
CA THR A 103 -12.15 10.88 28.05
C THR A 103 -12.77 12.07 28.77
N GLU A 104 -12.45 12.28 30.04
CA GLU A 104 -12.94 13.42 30.83
C GLU A 104 -12.32 14.74 30.35
N ILE A 105 -11.00 14.80 30.19
CA ILE A 105 -10.31 16.03 29.78
C ILE A 105 -10.43 16.33 28.27
N HIS A 106 -10.85 15.34 27.46
CA HIS A 106 -10.88 15.41 26.00
C HIS A 106 -11.49 16.71 25.44
N PRO A 107 -12.70 17.17 25.85
CA PRO A 107 -13.28 18.40 25.31
C PRO A 107 -12.41 19.64 25.56
N ARG A 108 -11.85 19.77 26.77
CA ARG A 108 -11.01 20.90 27.15
C ARG A 108 -9.64 20.84 26.47
N ALA A 109 -9.04 19.65 26.35
CA ALA A 109 -7.80 19.42 25.62
C ALA A 109 -7.93 19.76 24.13
N PHE A 110 -9.05 19.41 23.49
CA PHE A 110 -9.31 19.76 22.09
C PHE A 110 -9.54 21.25 21.91
N ALA A 111 -10.26 21.90 22.83
CA ALA A 111 -10.42 23.35 22.84
C ALA A 111 -9.07 24.07 22.95
N LEU A 112 -8.16 23.54 23.78
CA LEU A 112 -6.80 24.06 23.96
C LEU A 112 -6.02 24.04 22.65
N ILE A 113 -5.99 22.91 21.95
CA ILE A 113 -5.29 22.76 20.67
C ILE A 113 -5.92 23.63 19.59
N ARG A 114 -7.25 23.72 19.53
CA ARG A 114 -7.96 24.62 18.61
C ARG A 114 -7.58 26.09 18.82
N GLU A 115 -7.59 26.55 20.06
CA GLU A 115 -7.24 27.93 20.41
C GLU A 115 -5.74 28.20 20.13
N THR A 116 -4.87 27.22 20.37
CA THR A 116 -3.44 27.31 20.02
C THR A 116 -3.25 27.44 18.51
N ALA A 117 -3.92 26.61 17.70
CA ALA A 117 -3.89 26.68 16.25
C ALA A 117 -4.34 28.06 15.73
N LYS A 118 -5.41 28.61 16.32
CA LYS A 118 -5.92 29.95 16.00
C LYS A 118 -4.91 31.05 16.34
N ARG A 119 -4.18 30.95 17.47
CA ARG A 119 -3.13 31.92 17.84
C ARG A 119 -1.95 31.88 16.89
N PHE A 120 -1.50 30.69 16.50
CA PHE A 120 -0.42 30.53 15.50
C PHE A 120 -0.81 31.10 14.13
N LYS A 121 -2.09 30.95 13.74
CA LYS A 121 -2.62 31.57 12.51
C LYS A 121 -2.60 33.10 12.57
N ALA A 122 -2.79 33.68 13.75
CA ALA A 122 -2.73 35.13 13.95
C ALA A 122 -1.28 35.68 13.96
N GLY A 123 -0.29 34.88 14.34
CA GLY A 123 1.12 35.28 14.35
C GLY A 123 2.00 34.43 15.26
N SER A 124 3.23 34.89 15.45
CA SER A 124 4.17 34.24 16.37
C SER A 124 3.71 34.38 17.82
N VAL A 125 3.90 33.35 18.64
CA VAL A 125 3.39 33.26 20.00
C VAL A 125 4.56 33.27 20.99
N SER A 126 4.52 34.14 22.01
CA SER A 126 5.59 34.23 23.00
C SER A 126 5.10 33.82 24.40
N VAL A 127 5.98 33.13 25.14
CA VAL A 127 5.76 32.60 26.49
C VAL A 127 7.03 32.68 27.33
N GLN A 128 6.92 32.48 28.64
CA GLN A 128 8.08 32.27 29.49
C GLN A 128 8.81 30.97 29.08
N ALA A 129 10.13 31.05 28.93
CA ALA A 129 10.97 29.95 28.49
C ALA A 129 11.13 28.89 29.59
N SER A 130 10.83 27.64 29.25
CA SER A 130 11.12 26.42 30.02
C SER A 130 12.50 25.85 29.65
N GLU A 131 12.98 24.86 30.40
CA GLU A 131 14.22 24.13 30.04
C GLU A 131 14.10 23.36 28.72
N LEU A 132 12.91 22.81 28.46
CA LEU A 132 12.63 22.12 27.20
C LEU A 132 12.73 23.09 26.01
N ASP A 133 12.20 24.31 26.13
CA ASP A 133 12.32 25.32 25.05
C ASP A 133 13.79 25.66 24.75
N ARG A 134 14.63 25.75 25.79
CA ARG A 134 16.06 26.04 25.65
C ARG A 134 16.82 24.89 24.99
N THR A 135 16.38 23.66 25.20
CA THR A 135 16.93 22.48 24.55
C THR A 135 16.49 22.43 23.09
N LEU A 136 15.19 22.55 22.84
CA LEU A 136 14.62 22.50 21.49
C LEU A 136 15.10 23.65 20.60
N ALA A 137 15.33 24.85 21.13
CA ALA A 137 15.83 25.98 20.35
C ALA A 137 17.24 25.78 19.77
N GLN A 138 17.98 24.75 20.21
CA GLN A 138 19.29 24.41 19.62
C GLN A 138 19.14 23.75 18.24
N ASP A 139 18.11 22.93 18.09
CA ASP A 139 17.93 22.05 16.93
C ASP A 139 16.71 22.44 16.06
N HIS A 140 15.81 23.28 16.58
CA HIS A 140 14.54 23.63 15.94
C HIS A 140 14.42 25.11 15.57
N TYR A 141 14.26 25.37 14.27
CA TYR A 141 14.16 26.73 13.73
C TYR A 141 12.86 27.48 14.05
N HIS A 142 11.85 26.81 14.61
CA HIS A 142 10.58 27.44 14.97
C HIS A 142 10.56 28.03 16.38
N ILE A 143 11.64 27.89 17.16
CA ILE A 143 11.74 28.43 18.53
C ILE A 143 12.97 29.33 18.62
N SER A 144 12.78 30.54 19.14
CA SER A 144 13.88 31.45 19.48
C SER A 144 13.81 31.86 20.94
N ILE A 145 14.96 31.87 21.63
CA ILE A 145 15.07 32.28 23.03
C ILE A 145 15.71 33.66 23.13
N ASP A 146 15.05 34.59 23.81
CA ASP A 146 15.61 35.88 24.22
C ASP A 146 15.46 36.05 25.74
N GLY A 147 16.56 35.92 26.46
CA GLY A 147 16.59 35.92 27.93
C GLY A 147 15.71 34.81 28.55
N ASN A 148 14.55 35.22 29.07
CA ASN A 148 13.55 34.36 29.71
C ASN A 148 12.28 34.18 28.87
N THR A 149 12.27 34.66 27.63
CA THR A 149 11.14 34.55 26.71
C THR A 149 11.48 33.56 25.61
N ALA A 150 10.56 32.61 25.38
CA ALA A 150 10.56 31.75 24.21
C ALA A 150 9.51 32.26 23.22
N THR A 151 9.91 32.44 21.97
CA THR A 151 9.02 32.82 20.87
C THR A 151 8.91 31.67 19.89
N TYR A 152 7.69 31.23 19.65
CA TYR A 152 7.31 30.24 18.67
C TYR A 152 6.90 30.94 17.38
N ALA A 153 7.63 30.71 16.30
CA ALA A 153 7.39 31.32 15.00
C ALA A 153 6.12 30.75 14.35
N ASN A 154 5.41 31.59 13.59
CA ASN A 154 4.29 31.14 12.75
C ASN A 154 4.72 30.67 11.35
N GLY A 155 6.01 30.74 11.03
CA GLY A 155 6.57 30.17 9.81
C GLY A 155 7.99 29.64 10.02
N TRP A 156 8.30 28.52 9.39
CA TRP A 156 9.56 27.79 9.50
C TRP A 156 9.75 26.84 8.32
N LYS A 157 10.89 26.16 8.26
CA LYS A 157 11.16 25.13 7.24
C LYS A 157 10.69 23.76 7.71
N ALA A 158 9.96 23.05 6.86
CA ALA A 158 9.63 21.64 7.05
C ALA A 158 9.85 20.88 5.73
N ALA A 159 10.54 19.75 5.81
CA ALA A 159 10.98 18.94 4.68
C ALA A 159 11.65 19.76 3.54
N GLY A 160 12.37 20.83 3.91
CA GLY A 160 13.07 21.71 2.98
C GLY A 160 12.24 22.85 2.38
N GLY A 161 10.91 22.87 2.58
CA GLY A 161 10.03 23.95 2.11
C GLY A 161 9.66 24.95 3.22
N ASP A 162 9.42 26.21 2.84
CA ASP A 162 8.92 27.22 3.77
C ASP A 162 7.42 27.00 4.03
N ILE A 163 7.07 26.84 5.30
CA ILE A 163 5.70 26.66 5.76
C ILE A 163 5.30 27.86 6.61
N THR A 164 4.05 28.31 6.44
CA THR A 164 3.39 29.24 7.36
C THR A 164 2.16 28.57 7.92
N TRP A 165 2.00 28.61 9.25
CA TRP A 165 0.79 28.15 9.90
C TRP A 165 -0.37 29.10 9.57
N ASN A 166 -1.29 28.64 8.75
CA ASN A 166 -2.50 29.38 8.37
C ASN A 166 -3.75 28.49 8.52
N MET A 167 -3.84 27.81 9.66
CA MET A 167 -4.82 26.76 9.90
C MET A 167 -5.56 26.99 11.22
N GLU A 168 -6.84 26.66 11.24
CA GLU A 168 -7.70 26.65 12.42
C GLU A 168 -8.62 25.43 12.35
N HIS A 169 -9.02 24.88 13.50
CA HIS A 169 -9.91 23.72 13.51
C HIS A 169 -11.37 24.09 13.25
N TYR A 170 -11.97 23.42 12.27
CA TYR A 170 -13.41 23.40 12.01
C TYR A 170 -14.12 22.36 12.87
N ASP A 171 -15.42 22.52 13.07
CA ASP A 171 -16.21 21.59 13.89
C ASP A 171 -16.19 20.16 13.34
N VAL A 172 -16.19 19.99 12.01
CA VAL A 172 -16.05 18.66 11.38
C VAL A 172 -14.70 18.00 11.69
N GLN A 173 -13.65 18.81 11.92
CA GLN A 173 -12.32 18.31 12.29
C GLN A 173 -12.28 17.90 13.75
N LEU A 174 -13.01 18.59 14.63
CA LEU A 174 -13.18 18.18 16.02
C LEU A 174 -13.90 16.82 16.10
N ILE A 175 -14.95 16.61 15.29
CA ILE A 175 -15.65 15.32 15.17
C ILE A 175 -14.65 14.23 14.73
N GLY A 176 -13.86 14.49 13.68
CA GLY A 176 -12.83 13.57 13.22
C GLY A 176 -11.79 13.23 14.31
N GLY A 177 -11.33 14.23 15.06
CA GLY A 177 -10.42 14.04 16.19
C GLY A 177 -11.00 13.16 17.29
N THR A 178 -12.28 13.35 17.62
CA THR A 178 -12.96 12.55 18.66
C THR A 178 -13.11 11.10 18.20
N VAL A 179 -13.44 10.87 16.94
CA VAL A 179 -13.50 9.52 16.36
C VAL A 179 -12.14 8.82 16.45
N LEU A 180 -11.05 9.52 16.14
CA LEU A 180 -9.70 8.97 16.23
C LEU A 180 -9.31 8.62 17.68
N HIS A 181 -9.64 9.50 18.64
CA HIS A 181 -9.37 9.24 20.05
C HIS A 181 -10.17 8.02 20.57
N GLN A 182 -11.38 7.78 20.06
CA GLN A 182 -12.21 6.60 20.36
C GLN A 182 -11.69 5.28 19.77
N GLY A 183 -10.53 5.26 19.10
CA GLY A 183 -9.98 4.05 18.48
C GLY A 183 -10.74 3.62 17.22
N LYS A 184 -11.23 4.59 16.43
CA LYS A 184 -12.01 4.34 15.21
C LYS A 184 -11.34 4.92 13.98
N ILE A 185 -11.90 4.63 12.82
CA ILE A 185 -11.49 5.21 11.54
C ILE A 185 -12.35 6.43 11.22
N ALA A 186 -11.71 7.59 11.10
CA ALA A 186 -12.33 8.82 10.61
C ALA A 186 -12.21 8.91 9.08
N GLU A 187 -13.31 8.69 8.36
CA GLU A 187 -13.36 8.95 6.92
C GLU A 187 -13.62 10.44 6.68
N MET A 188 -12.57 11.14 6.27
CA MET A 188 -12.58 12.58 5.97
C MET A 188 -12.09 12.82 4.55
N ALA A 189 -12.93 13.46 3.74
CA ALA A 189 -12.61 13.76 2.35
C ALA A 189 -11.25 14.47 2.20
N THR A 190 -10.60 14.26 1.06
CA THR A 190 -9.29 14.87 0.81
C THR A 190 -9.42 16.40 0.77
N GLY A 191 -8.55 17.11 1.51
CA GLY A 191 -8.65 18.57 1.67
C GLY A 191 -9.43 19.01 2.92
N GLU A 192 -9.98 18.10 3.72
CA GLU A 192 -10.59 18.44 5.03
C GLU A 192 -9.56 18.63 6.16
N GLY A 193 -8.26 18.57 5.86
CA GLY A 193 -7.19 18.86 6.84
C GLY A 193 -6.82 17.72 7.78
N LYS A 194 -6.76 16.47 7.28
CA LYS A 194 -6.41 15.26 8.06
C LYS A 194 -5.17 15.43 8.95
N THR A 195 -4.08 15.98 8.42
CA THR A 195 -2.85 16.23 9.20
C THR A 195 -3.10 17.14 10.41
N LEU A 196 -3.92 18.19 10.25
CA LEU A 196 -4.30 19.08 11.35
C LEU A 196 -5.26 18.38 12.33
N VAL A 197 -6.20 17.59 11.84
CA VAL A 197 -7.12 16.79 12.68
C VAL A 197 -6.34 15.88 13.61
N ALA A 198 -5.28 15.23 13.11
CA ALA A 198 -4.43 14.33 13.86
C ALA A 198 -3.82 14.97 15.12
N THR A 199 -3.56 16.28 15.09
CA THR A 199 -2.97 16.97 16.25
C THR A 199 -3.81 16.88 17.51
N LEU A 200 -5.14 16.79 17.38
CA LEU A 200 -6.07 16.72 18.50
C LEU A 200 -5.92 15.41 19.31
N PRO A 201 -6.15 14.21 18.72
CA PRO A 201 -5.96 12.96 19.45
C PRO A 201 -4.49 12.67 19.75
N VAL A 202 -3.54 13.09 18.91
CA VAL A 202 -2.12 12.89 19.19
C VAL A 202 -1.71 13.64 20.45
N TYR A 203 -2.09 14.92 20.58
CA TYR A 203 -1.84 15.70 21.79
C TYR A 203 -2.44 15.01 23.02
N LEU A 204 -3.74 14.72 22.97
CA LEU A 204 -4.46 14.15 24.10
C LEU A 204 -3.84 12.83 24.60
N ASN A 205 -3.57 11.90 23.68
CA ASN A 205 -3.03 10.59 24.06
C ASN A 205 -1.54 10.65 24.44
N ALA A 206 -0.79 11.64 23.96
CA ALA A 206 0.61 11.84 24.36
C ALA A 206 0.73 12.28 25.83
N LEU A 207 -0.32 12.87 26.42
CA LEU A 207 -0.34 13.26 27.84
C LEU A 207 -0.17 12.08 28.79
N ALA A 208 -0.47 10.86 28.35
CA ALA A 208 -0.28 9.65 29.14
C ALA A 208 1.20 9.28 29.36
N GLY A 209 2.15 9.93 28.68
CA GLY A 209 3.58 9.64 28.87
C GLY A 209 3.98 8.23 28.42
N ARG A 210 3.19 7.58 27.55
CA ARG A 210 3.43 6.22 27.03
C ARG A 210 3.79 6.17 25.54
N GLY A 211 3.87 7.33 24.89
CA GLY A 211 4.25 7.48 23.48
C GLY A 211 3.09 7.28 22.50
N VAL A 212 3.10 8.07 21.42
CA VAL A 212 2.13 7.98 20.32
C VAL A 212 2.85 7.76 19.00
N HIS A 213 2.50 6.69 18.28
CA HIS A 213 3.07 6.39 16.97
C HIS A 213 2.14 6.94 15.86
N VAL A 214 2.64 7.91 15.09
CA VAL A 214 1.94 8.44 13.91
C VAL A 214 2.51 7.79 12.66
N VAL A 215 1.70 6.95 12.02
CA VAL A 215 2.13 6.17 10.86
C VAL A 215 1.69 6.84 9.57
N THR A 216 2.62 7.00 8.64
CA THR A 216 2.35 7.54 7.29
C THR A 216 2.77 6.56 6.20
N VAL A 217 2.35 6.83 4.96
CA VAL A 217 2.61 5.95 3.80
C VAL A 217 4.01 6.05 3.21
N ASN A 218 4.79 7.08 3.55
CA ASN A 218 6.17 7.23 3.09
C ASN A 218 6.99 8.14 4.02
N ASP A 219 8.31 8.03 3.91
CA ASP A 219 9.27 8.72 4.78
C ASP A 219 9.22 10.25 4.61
N TYR A 220 8.97 10.75 3.40
CA TYR A 220 8.82 12.18 3.13
C TYR A 220 7.64 12.77 3.91
N LEU A 221 6.48 12.13 3.90
CA LEU A 221 5.31 12.57 4.67
C LEU A 221 5.56 12.47 6.17
N ALA A 222 6.19 11.39 6.64
CA ALA A 222 6.57 11.25 8.05
C ALA A 222 7.47 12.41 8.51
N LYS A 223 8.52 12.71 7.74
CA LYS A 223 9.46 13.81 8.03
C LYS A 223 8.77 15.16 7.97
N ARG A 224 8.04 15.44 6.88
CA ARG A 224 7.31 16.70 6.67
C ARG A 224 6.32 16.95 7.80
N ASP A 225 5.46 15.97 8.11
CA ASP A 225 4.38 16.17 9.07
C ASP A 225 4.92 16.24 10.51
N SER A 226 5.98 15.50 10.83
CA SER A 226 6.68 15.66 12.11
C SER A 226 7.22 17.08 12.32
N GLU A 227 7.82 17.67 11.28
CA GLU A 227 8.39 19.03 11.34
C GLU A 227 7.32 20.12 11.22
N TRP A 228 6.25 19.86 10.48
CA TRP A 228 5.13 20.78 10.30
C TRP A 228 4.24 20.83 11.55
N MET A 229 4.01 19.72 12.25
CA MET A 229 3.20 19.73 13.46
C MET A 229 4.02 19.95 14.74
N ALA A 230 5.35 19.88 14.69
CA ALA A 230 6.22 20.10 15.86
C ALA A 230 5.89 21.35 16.68
N PRO A 231 5.64 22.54 16.10
CA PRO A 231 5.48 23.75 16.91
C PRO A 231 4.25 23.71 17.83
N ILE A 232 3.14 23.08 17.41
CA ILE A 232 1.94 23.01 18.23
C ILE A 232 2.13 22.07 19.44
N PHE A 233 2.90 21.00 19.30
CA PHE A 233 3.21 20.07 20.39
C PHE A 233 4.30 20.61 21.31
N ASN A 234 5.39 21.14 20.75
CA ASN A 234 6.49 21.72 21.51
C ASN A 234 6.02 22.90 22.37
N PHE A 235 5.09 23.72 21.85
CA PHE A 235 4.48 24.82 22.61
C PHE A 235 3.83 24.32 23.91
N HIS A 236 3.20 23.15 23.87
CA HIS A 236 2.58 22.48 25.03
C HIS A 236 3.54 21.54 25.76
N GLY A 237 4.84 21.65 25.55
CA GLY A 237 5.85 20.90 26.29
C GLY A 237 5.89 19.41 25.97
N LEU A 238 5.47 19.01 24.78
CA LEU A 238 5.61 17.65 24.27
C LEU A 238 6.76 17.56 23.26
N THR A 239 7.45 16.43 23.26
CA THR A 239 8.55 16.12 22.34
C THR A 239 8.05 15.32 21.14
N ILE A 240 8.63 15.58 19.97
CA ILE A 240 8.25 14.97 18.70
C ILE A 240 9.48 14.70 17.83
N ASP A 241 9.55 13.50 17.25
CA ASP A 241 10.59 13.16 16.28
C ASP A 241 10.10 12.13 15.24
N CYS A 242 10.92 11.86 14.23
CA CYS A 242 10.64 10.91 13.16
C CYS A 242 11.76 9.87 13.01
N ILE A 243 11.42 8.59 13.12
CA ILE A 243 12.40 7.48 13.05
C ILE A 243 13.06 7.36 11.67
N ASP A 244 12.37 7.78 10.60
CA ASP A 244 12.92 7.77 9.24
C ASP A 244 14.05 8.79 9.02
N LYS A 245 14.33 9.67 9.99
CA LYS A 245 15.52 10.55 10.00
C LYS A 245 16.79 9.83 10.48
N HIS A 246 16.63 8.70 11.16
CA HIS A 246 17.69 8.07 11.94
C HIS A 246 18.05 6.69 11.42
N GLN A 247 19.33 6.35 11.52
CA GLN A 247 19.79 5.02 11.16
C GLN A 247 19.15 3.96 12.08
N PRO A 248 18.72 2.80 11.54
CA PRO A 248 18.30 1.67 12.35
C PRO A 248 19.24 1.30 13.49
N ASN A 249 18.68 0.86 14.62
CA ASN A 249 19.41 0.40 15.81
C ASN A 249 20.44 1.41 16.36
N SER A 250 20.26 2.70 16.09
CA SER A 250 21.13 3.77 16.60
C SER A 250 20.55 4.40 17.86
N ASP A 251 21.41 5.03 18.66
CA ASP A 251 20.98 5.78 19.85
C ASP A 251 20.01 6.92 19.51
N ALA A 252 20.21 7.57 18.36
CA ALA A 252 19.30 8.61 17.86
C ALA A 252 17.90 8.04 17.55
N ARG A 253 17.82 6.84 16.97
CA ARG A 253 16.55 6.18 16.71
C ARG A 253 15.84 5.76 18.01
N ARG A 254 16.61 5.31 19.01
CA ARG A 254 16.08 5.05 20.35
C ARG A 254 15.53 6.34 20.98
N ALA A 255 16.27 7.45 20.87
CA ALA A 255 15.82 8.76 21.36
C ALA A 255 14.52 9.23 20.67
N ALA A 256 14.36 8.97 19.37
CA ALA A 256 13.11 9.27 18.65
C ALA A 256 11.89 8.48 19.17
N TYR A 257 12.08 7.23 19.59
CA TYR A 257 11.04 6.44 20.27
C TYR A 257 10.76 6.90 21.71
N PHE A 258 11.71 7.57 22.35
CA PHE A 258 11.52 8.16 23.68
C PHE A 258 10.80 9.51 23.65
N CYS A 259 10.62 10.13 22.48
CA CYS A 259 9.76 11.30 22.35
C CYS A 259 8.29 10.93 22.65
N ASP A 260 7.51 11.91 23.12
CA ASP A 260 6.07 11.73 23.39
C ASP A 260 5.30 11.35 22.13
N ILE A 261 5.78 11.82 20.98
CA ILE A 261 5.20 11.59 19.67
C ILE A 261 6.29 11.12 18.71
N THR A 262 6.08 9.97 18.07
CA THR A 262 7.03 9.38 17.12
C THR A 262 6.34 9.20 15.77
N TYR A 263 6.81 9.91 14.75
CA TYR A 263 6.38 9.73 13.37
C TYR A 263 7.21 8.65 12.68
N GLY A 264 6.59 7.89 11.79
CA GLY A 264 7.33 6.96 10.95
C GLY A 264 6.50 6.28 9.87
N THR A 265 7.13 5.43 9.08
CA THR A 265 6.44 4.53 8.15
C THR A 265 6.09 3.19 8.81
N ASN A 266 5.02 2.55 8.32
CA ASN A 266 4.60 1.20 8.74
C ASN A 266 5.74 0.18 8.68
N ASN A 267 6.54 0.24 7.61
CA ASN A 267 7.68 -0.65 7.41
C ASN A 267 8.74 -0.43 8.49
N GLU A 268 9.13 0.81 8.78
CA GLU A 268 10.18 1.10 9.76
C GLU A 268 9.76 0.70 11.18
N PHE A 269 8.51 0.97 11.58
CA PHE A 269 7.96 0.52 12.86
C PHE A 269 7.97 -1.01 12.99
N GLY A 270 7.48 -1.73 11.98
CA GLY A 270 7.44 -3.18 12.03
C GLY A 270 8.82 -3.84 11.94
N PHE A 271 9.76 -3.28 11.18
CA PHE A 271 11.13 -3.79 11.12
C PHE A 271 11.91 -3.52 12.41
N ASP A 272 11.71 -2.38 13.07
CA ASP A 272 12.27 -2.15 14.40
C ASP A 272 11.76 -3.17 15.41
N TYR A 273 10.46 -3.47 15.39
CA TYR A 273 9.91 -4.55 16.22
C TYR A 273 10.58 -5.91 15.93
N LEU A 274 10.72 -6.29 14.65
CA LEU A 274 11.40 -7.54 14.31
C LEU A 274 12.87 -7.55 14.76
N ARG A 275 13.58 -6.44 14.62
CA ARG A 275 14.97 -6.29 15.06
C ARG A 275 15.11 -6.36 16.58
N ASP A 276 14.22 -5.71 17.31
CA ASP A 276 14.18 -5.75 18.77
C ASP A 276 13.98 -7.17 19.30
N ASN A 277 13.14 -7.98 18.65
CA ASN A 277 12.95 -9.38 19.01
C ASN A 277 14.11 -10.31 18.59
N MET A 278 15.06 -9.79 17.81
CA MET A 278 16.31 -10.47 17.45
C MET A 278 17.52 -9.92 18.23
N ALA A 279 17.32 -8.87 19.03
CA ALA A 279 18.38 -8.25 19.82
C ALA A 279 18.89 -9.22 20.89
N ARG A 280 20.22 -9.22 21.11
CA ARG A 280 20.85 -10.07 22.14
C ARG A 280 21.00 -9.35 23.48
N ARG A 281 20.97 -8.03 23.46
CA ARG A 281 21.12 -7.16 24.63
C ARG A 281 19.99 -6.15 24.62
N ASP A 282 19.48 -5.79 25.80
CA ASP A 282 18.41 -4.80 25.91
C ASP A 282 18.82 -3.42 25.38
N GLU A 283 20.10 -3.09 25.47
CA GLU A 283 20.70 -1.87 24.91
C GLU A 283 20.53 -1.79 23.37
N ASP A 284 20.43 -2.91 22.67
CA ASP A 284 20.31 -2.93 21.20
C ASP A 284 18.87 -2.65 20.73
N ARG A 285 17.89 -2.66 21.66
CA ARG A 285 16.48 -2.42 21.37
C ARG A 285 16.17 -0.93 21.24
N VAL A 286 15.23 -0.60 20.36
CA VAL A 286 14.80 0.79 20.13
C VAL A 286 13.36 1.07 20.59
N GLN A 287 12.45 0.08 20.53
CA GLN A 287 11.03 0.21 20.93
C GLN A 287 10.82 -0.22 22.39
N LEU A 288 11.38 0.53 23.34
CA LEU A 288 11.31 0.19 24.76
C LEU A 288 9.99 0.58 25.45
N ARG A 289 9.20 1.50 24.86
CA ARG A 289 7.92 1.98 25.42
C ARG A 289 6.70 1.14 25.03
N GLY A 290 6.90 0.08 24.25
CA GLY A 290 5.82 -0.79 23.78
C GLY A 290 4.90 -0.13 22.75
N HIS A 291 3.66 -0.62 22.66
CA HIS A 291 2.68 -0.23 21.64
C HIS A 291 1.45 0.38 22.32
N HIS A 292 1.50 1.66 22.68
CA HIS A 292 0.38 2.30 23.39
C HIS A 292 -0.71 2.78 22.43
N TYR A 293 -0.48 3.86 21.69
CA TYR A 293 -1.44 4.40 20.72
C TYR A 293 -0.81 4.54 19.34
N ALA A 294 -1.48 4.02 18.32
CA ALA A 294 -1.16 4.25 16.92
C ALA A 294 -2.30 4.98 16.20
N ILE A 295 -1.91 5.99 15.43
CA ILE A 295 -2.78 6.63 14.45
C ILE A 295 -2.19 6.44 13.05
N VAL A 296 -2.95 5.80 12.18
CA VAL A 296 -2.53 5.48 10.82
C VAL A 296 -3.14 6.48 9.85
N ASP A 297 -2.33 7.38 9.30
CA ASP A 297 -2.74 8.20 8.17
C ASP A 297 -2.85 7.33 6.92
N GLU A 298 -3.85 7.62 6.10
CA GLU A 298 -4.17 6.86 4.89
C GLU A 298 -4.31 5.35 5.19
N VAL A 299 -5.11 5.06 6.23
CA VAL A 299 -5.29 3.73 6.84
C VAL A 299 -5.68 2.65 5.83
N ASP A 300 -6.41 3.00 4.79
CA ASP A 300 -6.78 2.09 3.70
C ASP A 300 -5.57 1.61 2.91
N SER A 301 -4.54 2.43 2.73
CA SER A 301 -3.34 1.94 2.06
C SER A 301 -2.41 1.18 2.97
N VAL A 302 -2.29 1.57 4.23
CA VAL A 302 -1.40 0.88 5.17
C VAL A 302 -1.98 -0.47 5.60
N LEU A 303 -3.25 -0.50 6.00
CA LEU A 303 -3.87 -1.69 6.61
C LEU A 303 -4.57 -2.61 5.60
N ILE A 304 -4.78 -2.17 4.35
CA ILE A 304 -5.40 -2.98 3.28
C ILE A 304 -4.43 -3.21 2.10
N ASP A 305 -3.85 -2.15 1.53
CA ASP A 305 -2.99 -2.30 0.35
C ASP A 305 -1.62 -2.91 0.69
N ASP A 306 -0.91 -2.33 1.66
CA ASP A 306 0.43 -2.77 2.08
C ASP A 306 0.38 -4.07 2.89
N ALA A 307 -0.75 -4.31 3.57
CA ALA A 307 -0.96 -5.48 4.41
C ALA A 307 -1.05 -6.81 3.63
N ARG A 308 -0.88 -6.78 2.30
CA ARG A 308 -0.78 -7.96 1.42
C ARG A 308 0.52 -8.73 1.58
N THR A 309 1.60 -8.06 1.98
CA THR A 309 2.92 -8.70 2.14
C THR A 309 3.39 -8.62 3.58
N PRO A 310 3.80 -9.73 4.21
CA PRO A 310 4.41 -9.69 5.54
C PRO A 310 5.76 -8.96 5.49
N LEU A 311 6.15 -8.40 6.63
CA LEU A 311 7.49 -7.91 6.88
C LEU A 311 8.38 -9.10 7.23
N ILE A 312 9.50 -9.23 6.51
CA ILE A 312 10.39 -10.38 6.61
C ILE A 312 11.84 -9.88 6.74
N ILE A 313 12.54 -10.34 7.77
CA ILE A 313 14.00 -10.23 7.86
C ILE A 313 14.59 -11.56 7.39
N SER A 314 15.42 -11.51 6.35
CA SER A 314 16.16 -12.67 5.85
C SER A 314 17.66 -12.42 5.89
N GLY A 315 18.45 -13.48 5.96
CA GLY A 315 19.90 -13.39 5.77
C GLY A 315 20.51 -14.66 5.21
N PRO A 316 21.83 -14.67 4.96
CA PRO A 316 22.48 -15.67 4.13
C PRO A 316 22.45 -17.07 4.75
N THR A 317 22.25 -18.09 3.92
CA THR A 317 22.34 -19.49 4.34
C THR A 317 23.78 -20.01 4.28
N PRO A 318 24.18 -20.91 5.19
CA PRO A 318 25.44 -21.63 5.07
C PRO A 318 25.44 -22.45 3.77
N LYS A 319 26.45 -22.26 2.91
CA LYS A 319 26.60 -22.80 1.54
C LYS A 319 25.77 -22.15 0.42
N GLY A 320 25.11 -21.00 0.64
CA GLY A 320 24.27 -20.34 -0.38
C GLY A 320 24.96 -19.93 -1.69
N ASN A 321 26.30 -19.98 -1.79
CA ASN A 321 27.06 -19.71 -3.02
C ASN A 321 27.23 -20.94 -3.94
N GLN A 322 26.88 -22.14 -3.48
CA GLN A 322 26.92 -23.35 -4.31
C GLN A 322 25.58 -23.48 -5.04
N HIS A 323 25.55 -23.13 -6.32
CA HIS A 323 24.33 -23.17 -7.10
C HIS A 323 24.60 -23.56 -8.56
N GLN A 324 23.68 -24.31 -9.16
CA GLN A 324 23.80 -24.82 -10.54
C GLN A 324 23.15 -23.91 -11.60
N PHE A 325 22.66 -22.72 -11.23
CA PHE A 325 21.93 -21.84 -12.15
C PHE A 325 22.69 -21.54 -13.46
N ASN A 326 23.97 -21.20 -13.37
CA ASN A 326 24.79 -20.89 -14.55
C ASN A 326 25.03 -22.12 -15.45
N GLU A 327 25.12 -23.31 -14.86
CA GLU A 327 25.30 -24.57 -15.58
C GLU A 327 24.00 -24.99 -16.29
N LEU A 328 22.85 -24.70 -15.67
CA LEU A 328 21.55 -25.17 -16.12
C LEU A 328 20.80 -24.19 -17.03
N LYS A 329 21.13 -22.89 -17.01
CA LYS A 329 20.40 -21.88 -17.80
C LYS A 329 20.37 -22.17 -19.30
N GLY A 330 21.43 -22.76 -19.86
CA GLY A 330 21.49 -23.08 -21.29
C GLY A 330 20.41 -24.07 -21.74
N PHE A 331 19.99 -25.00 -20.87
CA PHE A 331 18.89 -25.91 -21.16
C PHE A 331 17.54 -25.17 -21.22
N VAL A 332 17.34 -24.21 -20.33
CA VAL A 332 16.11 -23.39 -20.28
C VAL A 332 16.06 -22.42 -21.47
N GLU A 333 17.18 -21.84 -21.89
CA GLU A 333 17.25 -21.02 -23.11
C GLU A 333 16.87 -21.81 -24.37
N ALA A 334 17.33 -23.06 -24.46
CA ALA A 334 16.94 -23.96 -25.53
C ALA A 334 15.45 -24.28 -25.51
N LEU A 335 14.87 -24.57 -24.33
CA LEU A 335 13.43 -24.79 -24.15
C LEU A 335 12.61 -23.56 -24.59
N MET A 336 12.97 -22.37 -24.11
CA MET A 336 12.29 -21.12 -24.44
C MET A 336 12.33 -20.85 -25.95
N SER A 337 13.47 -21.10 -26.59
CA SER A 337 13.64 -20.92 -28.03
C SER A 337 12.77 -21.90 -28.82
N ALA A 338 12.76 -23.17 -28.43
CA ALA A 338 11.94 -24.20 -29.07
C ALA A 338 10.44 -23.92 -28.90
N GLN A 339 10.02 -23.50 -27.71
CA GLN A 339 8.65 -23.09 -27.43
C GLN A 339 8.23 -21.89 -28.29
N LYS A 340 9.05 -20.83 -28.37
CA LYS A 340 8.74 -19.64 -29.20
C LYS A 340 8.50 -20.01 -30.66
N VAL A 341 9.33 -20.88 -31.23
CA VAL A 341 9.18 -21.37 -32.61
C VAL A 341 7.88 -22.15 -32.77
N LEU A 342 7.56 -23.04 -31.83
CA LEU A 342 6.31 -23.80 -31.84
C LEU A 342 5.09 -22.87 -31.78
N ILE A 343 5.06 -21.93 -30.84
CA ILE A 343 3.92 -21.02 -30.66
C ILE A 343 3.72 -20.12 -31.88
N GLN A 344 4.81 -19.65 -32.51
CA GLN A 344 4.71 -18.89 -33.75
C GLN A 344 4.08 -19.72 -34.89
N LYS A 345 4.43 -21.01 -34.99
CA LYS A 345 3.84 -21.94 -35.96
C LYS A 345 2.35 -22.16 -35.68
N GLU A 346 2.01 -22.49 -34.43
CA GLU A 346 0.63 -22.73 -34.00
C GLU A 346 -0.26 -21.50 -34.20
N LEU A 347 0.24 -20.30 -33.88
CA LEU A 347 -0.50 -19.05 -34.10
C LEU A 347 -0.71 -18.74 -35.58
N ASN A 348 0.28 -19.01 -36.44
CA ASN A 348 0.13 -18.82 -37.88
C ASN A 348 -0.86 -19.82 -38.49
N GLU A 349 -0.86 -21.06 -38.01
CA GLU A 349 -1.80 -22.09 -38.42
C GLU A 349 -3.22 -21.78 -37.93
N ALA A 350 -3.37 -21.30 -36.70
CA ALA A 350 -4.65 -20.80 -36.17
C ALA A 350 -5.23 -19.71 -37.07
N LYS A 351 -4.42 -18.69 -37.42
CA LYS A 351 -4.83 -17.61 -38.33
C LYS A 351 -5.32 -18.14 -39.69
N ARG A 352 -4.60 -19.11 -40.26
CA ARG A 352 -4.97 -19.71 -41.55
C ARG A 352 -6.29 -20.46 -41.45
N LEU A 353 -6.42 -21.39 -40.49
CA LEU A 353 -7.62 -22.21 -40.31
C LEU A 353 -8.86 -21.36 -40.02
N ILE A 354 -8.72 -20.31 -39.21
CA ILE A 354 -9.82 -19.39 -38.91
C ILE A 354 -10.22 -18.62 -40.17
N ALA A 355 -9.27 -18.13 -40.96
CA ALA A 355 -9.55 -17.45 -42.24
C ALA A 355 -10.21 -18.38 -43.27
N ASP A 356 -9.86 -19.68 -43.26
CA ASP A 356 -10.43 -20.72 -44.12
C ASP A 356 -11.83 -21.21 -43.64
N GLY A 357 -12.37 -20.67 -42.56
CA GLY A 357 -13.69 -21.03 -42.00
C GLY A 357 -13.67 -22.22 -41.03
N ASN A 358 -12.51 -22.82 -40.75
CA ASN A 358 -12.32 -23.94 -39.83
C ASN A 358 -12.10 -23.45 -38.39
N ALA A 359 -13.09 -22.79 -37.82
CA ALA A 359 -12.98 -22.11 -36.53
C ALA A 359 -12.66 -23.07 -35.36
N ASP A 360 -13.23 -24.28 -35.31
CA ASP A 360 -13.00 -25.19 -34.18
C ASP A 360 -11.55 -25.72 -34.15
N GLU A 361 -10.98 -26.12 -35.30
CA GLU A 361 -9.57 -26.54 -35.39
C GLU A 361 -8.60 -25.37 -35.17
N GLY A 362 -8.93 -24.20 -35.74
CA GLY A 362 -8.18 -22.97 -35.51
C GLY A 362 -8.20 -22.53 -34.04
N GLY A 363 -9.32 -22.76 -33.34
CA GLY A 363 -9.48 -22.53 -31.91
C GLY A 363 -8.55 -23.39 -31.07
N VAL A 364 -8.36 -24.67 -31.42
CA VAL A 364 -7.41 -25.57 -30.73
C VAL A 364 -5.97 -25.06 -30.86
N LYS A 365 -5.58 -24.65 -32.08
CA LYS A 365 -4.26 -24.06 -32.35
C LYS A 365 -4.05 -22.75 -31.57
N LEU A 366 -5.09 -21.92 -31.51
CA LEU A 366 -5.10 -20.67 -30.74
C LEU A 366 -4.98 -20.93 -29.23
N LEU A 367 -5.69 -21.93 -28.71
CA LEU A 367 -5.60 -22.35 -27.30
C LEU A 367 -4.21 -22.87 -26.95
N ARG A 368 -3.59 -23.66 -27.83
CA ARG A 368 -2.21 -24.13 -27.65
C ARG A 368 -1.21 -22.97 -27.63
N ALA A 369 -1.38 -22.00 -28.53
CA ALA A 369 -0.57 -20.79 -28.53
C ALA A 369 -0.70 -19.99 -27.22
N TYR A 370 -1.93 -19.90 -26.69
CA TYR A 370 -2.23 -19.23 -25.42
C TYR A 370 -1.66 -19.97 -24.21
N ARG A 371 -1.83 -21.29 -24.10
CA ARG A 371 -1.25 -22.12 -23.03
C ARG A 371 0.26 -22.08 -23.00
N GLY A 372 0.92 -21.90 -24.14
CA GLY A 372 2.37 -21.93 -24.23
C GLY A 372 3.07 -20.59 -23.98
N LEU A 373 2.59 -19.48 -24.56
CA LEU A 373 3.15 -18.12 -24.37
C LEU A 373 2.03 -17.06 -24.41
N PRO A 374 1.23 -16.91 -23.34
CA PRO A 374 0.05 -16.05 -23.32
C PRO A 374 0.39 -14.55 -23.44
N LYS A 375 1.54 -14.13 -22.90
CA LYS A 375 2.05 -12.76 -22.98
C LYS A 375 2.71 -12.39 -24.32
N SER A 376 2.72 -13.28 -25.32
CA SER A 376 3.40 -12.98 -26.60
C SER A 376 2.67 -11.86 -27.38
N LYS A 377 3.41 -10.80 -27.76
CA LYS A 377 2.86 -9.64 -28.49
C LYS A 377 2.04 -10.01 -29.75
N PRO A 378 2.48 -10.96 -30.60
CA PRO A 378 1.70 -11.38 -31.77
C PRO A 378 0.36 -12.04 -31.42
N LEU A 379 0.30 -12.79 -30.31
CA LEU A 379 -0.92 -13.44 -29.83
C LEU A 379 -1.88 -12.40 -29.25
N ILE A 380 -1.40 -11.51 -28.40
CA ILE A 380 -2.21 -10.43 -27.81
C ILE A 380 -2.89 -9.60 -28.91
N LYS A 381 -2.12 -9.22 -29.94
CA LYS A 381 -2.65 -8.48 -31.09
C LYS A 381 -3.68 -9.27 -31.91
N PHE A 382 -3.57 -10.60 -31.95
CA PHE A 382 -4.54 -11.42 -32.65
C PHE A 382 -5.82 -11.63 -31.83
N LEU A 383 -5.69 -11.81 -30.52
CA LEU A 383 -6.82 -11.94 -29.60
C LEU A 383 -7.64 -10.65 -29.47
N SER A 384 -7.06 -9.48 -29.77
CA SER A 384 -7.80 -8.21 -29.82
C SER A 384 -8.63 -8.03 -31.09
N GLN A 385 -8.55 -8.94 -32.06
CA GLN A 385 -9.40 -8.91 -33.25
C GLN A 385 -10.80 -9.47 -32.93
N ASP A 386 -11.80 -8.99 -33.67
CA ASP A 386 -13.20 -9.36 -33.47
C ASP A 386 -13.39 -10.89 -33.50
N GLY A 387 -14.08 -11.41 -32.48
CA GLY A 387 -14.42 -12.83 -32.34
C GLY A 387 -13.31 -13.76 -31.87
N MET A 388 -12.02 -13.37 -31.91
CA MET A 388 -10.90 -14.28 -31.61
C MET A 388 -10.83 -14.69 -30.14
N LYS A 389 -11.08 -13.75 -29.23
CA LYS A 389 -11.11 -14.04 -27.79
C LYS A 389 -12.27 -14.97 -27.40
N SER A 390 -13.45 -14.76 -28.00
CA SER A 390 -14.61 -15.64 -27.78
C SER A 390 -14.35 -17.04 -28.33
N LEU A 391 -13.69 -17.16 -29.50
CA LEU A 391 -13.28 -18.46 -30.03
C LEU A 391 -12.29 -19.19 -29.11
N LEU A 392 -11.28 -18.49 -28.59
CA LEU A 392 -10.35 -19.06 -27.60
C LEU A 392 -11.10 -19.59 -26.39
N GLN A 393 -11.99 -18.79 -25.80
CA GLN A 393 -12.74 -19.15 -24.59
C GLN A 393 -13.73 -20.29 -24.83
N LYS A 394 -14.43 -20.30 -25.98
CA LYS A 394 -15.30 -21.40 -26.40
C LYS A 394 -14.51 -22.70 -26.48
N THR A 395 -13.32 -22.63 -27.11
CA THR A 395 -12.42 -23.78 -27.23
C THR A 395 -11.95 -24.23 -25.84
N GLU A 396 -11.44 -23.31 -25.02
CA GLU A 396 -10.99 -23.59 -23.65
C GLU A 396 -12.09 -24.26 -22.82
N GLY A 397 -13.32 -23.78 -22.92
CA GLY A 397 -14.49 -24.34 -22.24
C GLY A 397 -14.74 -25.81 -22.58
N VAL A 398 -14.47 -26.26 -23.81
CA VAL A 398 -14.57 -27.68 -24.21
C VAL A 398 -13.49 -28.52 -23.53
N TYR A 399 -12.27 -27.99 -23.40
CA TYR A 399 -11.12 -28.71 -22.85
C TYR A 399 -11.07 -28.67 -21.31
N LEU A 400 -11.77 -27.73 -20.67
CA LEU A 400 -11.98 -27.66 -19.23
C LEU A 400 -13.09 -28.60 -18.72
N GLN A 401 -13.91 -29.17 -19.60
CA GLN A 401 -14.91 -30.19 -19.22
C GLN A 401 -14.23 -31.43 -18.61
N GLU A 402 -15.00 -32.23 -17.87
CA GLU A 402 -14.52 -33.47 -17.23
C GLU A 402 -13.28 -33.24 -16.33
N GLN A 403 -13.27 -32.14 -15.55
CA GLN A 403 -12.16 -31.74 -14.68
C GLN A 403 -10.84 -31.47 -15.43
N GLY A 404 -10.90 -31.00 -16.68
CA GLY A 404 -9.69 -30.63 -17.43
C GLY A 404 -8.87 -31.81 -17.94
N LYS A 405 -9.38 -33.05 -17.89
CA LYS A 405 -8.67 -34.24 -18.42
C LYS A 405 -8.25 -34.09 -19.87
N LYS A 406 -9.06 -33.40 -20.68
CA LYS A 406 -8.77 -33.14 -22.10
C LYS A 406 -7.68 -32.09 -22.30
N MET A 407 -7.40 -31.24 -21.31
CA MET A 407 -6.35 -30.21 -21.41
C MET A 407 -4.97 -30.81 -21.68
N LYS A 408 -4.72 -32.04 -21.19
CA LYS A 408 -3.49 -32.78 -21.48
C LYS A 408 -3.21 -32.93 -22.97
N LEU A 409 -4.24 -33.05 -23.82
CA LEU A 409 -4.10 -33.14 -25.27
C LEU A 409 -3.55 -31.85 -25.90
N ILE A 410 -3.81 -30.70 -25.29
CA ILE A 410 -3.25 -29.42 -25.70
C ILE A 410 -1.80 -29.31 -25.22
N ASP A 411 -1.59 -29.69 -23.96
CA ASP A 411 -0.34 -29.50 -23.25
C ASP A 411 0.78 -30.44 -23.71
N GLU A 412 0.47 -31.69 -24.07
CA GLU A 412 1.45 -32.70 -24.53
C GLU A 412 2.29 -32.24 -25.75
N ASP A 413 1.72 -31.37 -26.59
CA ASP A 413 2.40 -30.83 -27.75
C ASP A 413 3.38 -29.70 -27.44
N LEU A 414 3.24 -29.06 -26.28
CA LEU A 414 4.08 -27.97 -25.80
C LEU A 414 5.33 -28.51 -25.11
N PHE A 415 6.38 -27.70 -24.96
CA PHE A 415 7.56 -28.04 -24.14
C PHE A 415 7.34 -27.69 -22.66
N PHE A 416 6.53 -26.67 -22.40
CA PHE A 416 6.05 -26.30 -21.08
C PHE A 416 4.72 -25.55 -21.22
N THR A 417 3.96 -25.47 -20.14
CA THR A 417 2.68 -24.75 -20.07
C THR A 417 2.79 -23.58 -19.10
N ILE A 418 2.04 -22.51 -19.35
CA ILE A 418 1.95 -21.34 -18.47
C ILE A 418 0.51 -21.18 -17.99
N GLU A 419 0.34 -21.10 -16.68
CA GLU A 419 -0.91 -20.73 -16.03
C GLU A 419 -0.81 -19.36 -15.39
N GLU A 420 -1.31 -18.34 -16.09
CA GLU A 420 -1.25 -16.95 -15.63
C GLU A 420 -2.00 -16.72 -14.32
N LYS A 421 -3.11 -17.45 -14.08
CA LYS A 421 -3.92 -17.26 -12.86
C LYS A 421 -3.16 -17.60 -11.58
N ASN A 422 -2.27 -18.59 -11.65
CA ASN A 422 -1.51 -19.09 -10.50
C ASN A 422 -0.01 -18.76 -10.59
N ASN A 423 0.44 -18.07 -11.65
CA ASN A 423 1.85 -17.83 -11.95
C ASN A 423 2.69 -19.12 -11.90
N GLN A 424 2.15 -20.18 -12.49
CA GLN A 424 2.77 -21.51 -12.55
C GLN A 424 3.26 -21.82 -13.95
N VAL A 425 4.40 -22.51 -14.01
CA VAL A 425 4.99 -23.03 -15.24
C VAL A 425 5.34 -24.49 -15.01
N GLU A 426 4.87 -25.37 -15.89
CA GLU A 426 5.08 -26.81 -15.77
C GLU A 426 5.78 -27.35 -17.02
N LEU A 427 6.83 -28.15 -16.81
CA LEU A 427 7.49 -28.89 -17.88
C LEU A 427 6.61 -30.05 -18.34
N THR A 428 6.50 -30.23 -19.66
CA THR A 428 5.83 -31.38 -20.25
C THR A 428 6.84 -32.50 -20.51
N GLY A 429 6.35 -33.70 -20.85
CA GLY A 429 7.23 -34.80 -21.28
C GLY A 429 8.13 -34.41 -22.45
N LYS A 430 7.59 -33.66 -23.42
CA LYS A 430 8.35 -33.15 -24.58
C LYS A 430 9.45 -32.15 -24.19
N GLY A 431 9.20 -31.35 -23.15
CA GLY A 431 10.19 -30.47 -22.53
C GLY A 431 11.33 -31.26 -21.89
N ILE A 432 10.98 -32.24 -21.06
CA ILE A 432 11.95 -33.14 -20.39
C ILE A 432 12.81 -33.87 -21.42
N ASP A 433 12.19 -34.39 -22.49
CA ASP A 433 12.89 -35.07 -23.57
C ASP A 433 13.88 -34.14 -24.27
N LEU A 434 13.52 -32.88 -24.51
CA LEU A 434 14.39 -31.91 -25.19
C LEU A 434 15.65 -31.62 -24.38
N ILE A 435 15.52 -31.34 -23.08
CA ILE A 435 16.66 -31.04 -22.21
C ILE A 435 17.50 -32.28 -21.91
N SER A 436 16.90 -33.47 -21.98
CA SER A 436 17.59 -34.73 -21.72
C SER A 436 18.41 -35.27 -22.91
N LYS A 437 18.31 -34.67 -24.11
CA LYS A 437 19.00 -35.16 -25.33
C LYS A 437 20.52 -35.25 -25.18
N ASN A 438 21.11 -34.35 -24.41
CA ASN A 438 22.56 -34.23 -24.23
C ASN A 438 23.00 -34.58 -22.80
N THR A 439 22.14 -35.25 -22.02
CA THR A 439 22.43 -35.68 -20.65
C THR A 439 22.11 -37.17 -20.47
N ALA A 440 22.36 -37.71 -19.28
CA ALA A 440 21.82 -39.02 -18.92
C ALA A 440 20.28 -38.98 -18.91
N LYS A 441 19.62 -40.11 -19.22
CA LYS A 441 18.14 -40.19 -19.31
C LYS A 441 17.44 -39.92 -17.98
N ASP A 442 18.12 -40.19 -16.87
CA ASP A 442 17.64 -39.99 -15.50
C ASP A 442 18.09 -38.63 -14.91
N PHE A 443 18.71 -37.76 -15.72
CA PHE A 443 19.27 -36.51 -15.23
C PHE A 443 18.17 -35.53 -14.78
N PHE A 444 17.06 -35.43 -15.50
CA PHE A 444 15.92 -34.58 -15.10
C PHE A 444 14.72 -35.38 -14.59
N VAL A 445 14.91 -36.67 -14.27
CA VAL A 445 13.86 -37.56 -13.80
C VAL A 445 14.08 -37.86 -12.31
N MET A 446 13.05 -37.67 -11.50
CA MET A 446 13.11 -37.96 -10.08
C MET A 446 13.09 -39.47 -9.84
N PRO A 447 14.03 -40.04 -9.07
CA PRO A 447 14.02 -41.47 -8.73
C PRO A 447 12.97 -41.77 -7.66
N ASP A 448 12.44 -43.00 -7.68
CA ASP A 448 11.52 -43.48 -6.64
C ASP A 448 12.32 -43.97 -5.42
N ILE A 449 12.56 -43.05 -4.48
CA ILE A 449 13.30 -43.35 -3.25
C ILE A 449 12.64 -44.50 -2.47
N THR A 450 11.30 -44.57 -2.47
CA THR A 450 10.58 -45.56 -1.65
C THR A 450 10.84 -46.95 -2.18
N ALA A 451 10.82 -47.12 -3.50
CA ALA A 451 11.14 -48.38 -4.15
C ALA A 451 12.62 -48.77 -3.96
N GLU A 452 13.54 -47.82 -4.12
CA GLU A 452 14.98 -48.07 -3.99
C GLU A 452 15.41 -48.40 -2.55
N LEU A 453 14.92 -47.65 -1.56
CA LEU A 453 15.18 -47.95 -0.14
C LEU A 453 14.56 -49.28 0.29
N SER A 454 13.33 -49.57 -0.17
CA SER A 454 12.69 -50.85 0.12
C SER A 454 13.43 -52.04 -0.50
N ALA A 455 14.02 -51.86 -1.69
CA ALA A 455 14.86 -52.88 -2.32
C ALA A 455 16.19 -53.07 -1.58
N LEU A 456 16.80 -51.99 -1.10
CA LEU A 456 18.04 -52.01 -0.31
C LEU A 456 17.85 -52.70 1.05
N GLU A 457 16.74 -52.43 1.74
CA GLU A 457 16.43 -53.06 3.03
C GLU A 457 16.24 -54.58 2.91
N LYS A 458 15.62 -55.04 1.80
CA LYS A 458 15.39 -56.46 1.49
C LYS A 458 16.63 -57.24 1.03
N GLY A 459 17.72 -56.56 0.65
CA GLY A 459 18.97 -57.21 0.23
C GLY A 459 19.75 -57.85 1.39
N GLU A 460 20.61 -58.83 1.10
CA GLU A 460 21.47 -59.51 2.11
C GLU A 460 22.83 -58.81 2.32
N LEU A 461 22.90 -57.49 2.14
CA LEU A 461 24.14 -56.72 2.33
C LEU A 461 24.46 -56.51 3.83
N PRO A 462 25.75 -56.44 4.22
CA PRO A 462 26.18 -56.04 5.55
C PRO A 462 25.62 -54.67 5.96
N ALA A 463 25.37 -54.47 7.26
CA ALA A 463 24.75 -53.24 7.78
C ALA A 463 25.51 -51.95 7.42
N GLU A 464 26.84 -52.00 7.38
CA GLU A 464 27.70 -50.87 7.02
C GLU A 464 27.60 -50.52 5.52
N GLU A 465 27.54 -51.53 4.64
CA GLU A 465 27.35 -51.31 3.20
C GLU A 465 25.93 -50.82 2.88
N LYS A 466 24.92 -51.29 3.61
CA LYS A 466 23.54 -50.77 3.51
C LYS A 466 23.48 -49.29 3.93
N ALA A 467 24.17 -48.90 5.00
CA ALA A 467 24.22 -47.50 5.42
C ALA A 467 24.87 -46.61 4.35
N ASN A 468 26.00 -47.04 3.80
CA ASN A 468 26.71 -46.29 2.75
C ASN A 468 25.88 -46.16 1.45
N GLN A 469 25.19 -47.24 1.02
CA GLN A 469 24.31 -47.18 -0.15
C GLN A 469 23.07 -46.33 0.10
N LYS A 470 22.51 -46.38 1.30
CA LYS A 470 21.39 -45.51 1.71
C LYS A 470 21.80 -44.03 1.66
N ASP A 471 22.97 -43.69 2.19
CA ASP A 471 23.50 -42.33 2.13
C ASP A 471 23.77 -41.89 0.69
N SER A 472 24.24 -42.80 -0.18
CA SER A 472 24.41 -42.52 -1.61
C SER A 472 23.09 -42.26 -2.33
N ILE A 473 22.05 -43.04 -2.07
CA ILE A 473 20.70 -42.88 -2.67
C ILE A 473 20.10 -41.55 -2.22
N LEU A 474 20.17 -41.23 -0.92
CA LEU A 474 19.68 -39.96 -0.38
C LEU A 474 20.44 -38.76 -0.95
N ARG A 475 21.76 -38.90 -1.15
CA ARG A 475 22.59 -37.87 -1.78
C ARG A 475 22.23 -37.66 -3.25
N ASP A 476 22.09 -38.73 -4.04
CA ASP A 476 21.69 -38.63 -5.45
C ASP A 476 20.30 -37.99 -5.58
N TYR A 477 19.34 -38.42 -4.76
CA TYR A 477 18.02 -37.81 -4.71
C TYR A 477 18.07 -36.31 -4.38
N SER A 478 18.84 -35.92 -3.35
CA SER A 478 18.99 -34.51 -2.97
C SER A 478 19.54 -33.66 -4.13
N VAL A 479 20.56 -34.16 -4.83
CA VAL A 479 21.17 -33.46 -5.97
C VAL A 479 20.19 -33.36 -7.14
N LYS A 480 19.47 -34.45 -7.47
CA LYS A 480 18.47 -34.48 -8.53
C LYS A 480 17.30 -33.54 -8.23
N SER A 481 16.82 -33.54 -6.98
CA SER A 481 15.74 -32.67 -6.52
C SER A 481 16.12 -31.20 -6.61
N GLU A 482 17.30 -30.82 -6.13
CA GLU A 482 17.83 -29.45 -6.21
C GLU A 482 17.98 -28.99 -7.66
N ARG A 483 18.45 -29.88 -8.55
CA ARG A 483 18.56 -29.59 -9.99
C ARG A 483 17.20 -29.34 -10.63
N ILE A 484 16.20 -30.20 -10.39
CA ILE A 484 14.85 -30.02 -10.92
C ILE A 484 14.24 -28.71 -10.42
N HIS A 485 14.41 -28.42 -9.12
CA HIS A 485 14.01 -27.15 -8.53
C HIS A 485 14.64 -25.96 -9.25
N THR A 486 15.96 -26.00 -9.44
CA THR A 486 16.73 -24.96 -10.14
C THR A 486 16.23 -24.72 -11.57
N VAL A 487 15.97 -25.79 -12.33
CA VAL A 487 15.41 -25.69 -13.70
C VAL A 487 14.02 -25.08 -13.68
N ASN A 488 13.16 -25.47 -12.74
CA ASN A 488 11.81 -24.90 -12.61
C ASN A 488 11.85 -23.40 -12.28
N GLN A 489 12.74 -22.98 -11.37
CA GLN A 489 12.92 -21.56 -11.03
C GLN A 489 13.48 -20.76 -12.21
N LEU A 490 14.45 -21.31 -12.96
CA LEU A 490 14.93 -20.70 -14.21
C LEU A 490 13.82 -20.58 -15.24
N LEU A 491 13.05 -21.65 -15.46
CA LEU A 491 11.96 -21.64 -16.42
C LEU A 491 10.90 -20.59 -16.04
N LYS A 492 10.57 -20.49 -14.76
CA LYS A 492 9.68 -19.45 -14.21
C LYS A 492 10.25 -18.05 -14.45
N ALA A 493 11.53 -17.83 -14.17
CA ALA A 493 12.21 -16.56 -14.41
C ALA A 493 12.22 -16.16 -15.90
N TYR A 494 12.42 -17.10 -16.82
CA TYR A 494 12.40 -16.82 -18.26
C TYR A 494 10.99 -16.62 -18.82
N ALA A 495 9.99 -17.34 -18.31
CA ALA A 495 8.63 -17.36 -18.85
C ALA A 495 7.69 -16.29 -18.27
N LEU A 496 7.84 -15.95 -16.98
CA LEU A 496 6.89 -15.08 -16.28
C LEU A 496 7.41 -13.68 -15.93
N PHE A 497 8.73 -13.52 -15.75
CA PHE A 497 9.35 -12.29 -15.26
C PHE A 497 10.10 -11.56 -16.38
N GLU A 498 9.64 -10.38 -16.75
CA GLU A 498 10.24 -9.52 -17.75
C GLU A 498 11.02 -8.37 -17.09
N LYS A 499 12.17 -8.07 -17.69
CA LYS A 499 12.97 -6.91 -17.30
C LYS A 499 12.20 -5.63 -17.62
N ASP A 500 12.31 -4.65 -16.74
CA ASP A 500 11.64 -3.35 -16.76
C ASP A 500 10.13 -3.39 -16.46
N THR A 501 9.57 -4.58 -16.18
CA THR A 501 8.18 -4.78 -15.74
C THR A 501 8.16 -5.25 -14.28
N GLU A 502 8.60 -6.48 -14.01
CA GLU A 502 8.59 -7.04 -12.65
C GLU A 502 9.88 -6.72 -11.87
N TYR A 503 10.99 -6.43 -12.57
CA TYR A 503 12.26 -6.06 -11.95
C TYR A 503 13.13 -5.19 -12.87
N VAL A 504 14.11 -4.49 -12.30
CA VAL A 504 15.13 -3.72 -13.02
C VAL A 504 16.54 -4.15 -12.58
N ILE A 505 17.53 -3.84 -13.40
CA ILE A 505 18.94 -4.08 -13.07
C ILE A 505 19.59 -2.74 -12.74
N MET A 506 20.09 -2.61 -11.52
CA MET A 506 20.82 -1.42 -11.06
C MET A 506 22.04 -1.85 -10.27
N ASP A 507 23.17 -1.18 -10.48
CA ASP A 507 24.45 -1.47 -9.81
C ASP A 507 24.86 -2.94 -9.89
N ASN A 508 24.58 -3.58 -11.03
CA ASN A 508 24.80 -5.01 -11.24
C ASN A 508 24.08 -5.89 -10.20
N LYS A 509 22.84 -5.52 -9.84
CA LYS A 509 21.93 -6.27 -8.97
C LYS A 509 20.50 -6.22 -9.52
N VAL A 510 19.76 -7.29 -9.29
CA VAL A 510 18.33 -7.35 -9.57
C VAL A 510 17.58 -6.62 -8.45
N LYS A 511 16.73 -5.67 -8.82
CA LYS A 511 15.89 -4.89 -7.91
C LYS A 511 14.43 -5.08 -8.30
N ILE A 512 13.60 -5.51 -7.36
CA ILE A 512 12.17 -5.77 -7.62
C ILE A 512 11.45 -4.45 -7.84
N VAL A 513 10.56 -4.42 -8.82
CA VAL A 513 9.65 -3.29 -9.07
C VAL A 513 8.27 -3.68 -8.59
N ASP A 514 7.64 -2.82 -7.80
CA ASP A 514 6.23 -2.94 -7.48
C ASP A 514 5.41 -2.67 -8.76
N GLU A 515 4.67 -3.68 -9.23
CA GLU A 515 3.87 -3.61 -10.46
C GLU A 515 2.82 -2.48 -10.44
N GLN A 516 2.32 -2.13 -9.26
CA GLN A 516 1.30 -1.08 -9.12
C GLN A 516 1.97 0.29 -9.06
N THR A 517 3.01 0.46 -8.26
CA THR A 517 3.56 1.80 -8.02
C THR A 517 4.74 2.15 -8.94
N GLY A 518 5.34 1.18 -9.61
CA GLY A 518 6.59 1.34 -10.36
C GLY A 518 7.80 1.62 -9.47
N ARG A 519 7.66 1.47 -8.14
CA ARG A 519 8.71 1.76 -7.16
C ARG A 519 9.68 0.60 -7.05
N ILE A 520 10.94 0.95 -6.80
CA ILE A 520 11.97 -0.04 -6.50
C ILE A 520 11.83 -0.44 -5.04
N MET A 521 11.64 -1.74 -4.82
CA MET A 521 11.54 -2.33 -3.50
C MET A 521 12.92 -2.67 -2.95
N GLU A 522 13.56 -1.71 -2.30
CA GLU A 522 14.86 -1.88 -1.64
C GLU A 522 14.81 -2.99 -0.57
N GLY A 523 15.86 -3.82 -0.51
CA GLY A 523 15.97 -4.92 0.44
C GLY A 523 15.08 -6.15 0.15
N ARG A 524 14.15 -6.08 -0.80
CA ARG A 524 13.27 -7.22 -1.14
C ARG A 524 13.91 -8.15 -2.17
N ARG A 525 13.70 -9.46 -2.00
CA ARG A 525 14.14 -10.51 -2.93
C ARG A 525 13.02 -11.52 -3.15
N TYR A 526 12.99 -12.18 -4.30
CA TYR A 526 12.06 -13.27 -4.55
C TYR A 526 12.52 -14.51 -3.77
N SER A 527 11.58 -15.24 -3.19
CA SER A 527 11.85 -16.42 -2.39
C SER A 527 12.19 -17.64 -3.25
N ASP A 528 12.63 -18.72 -2.58
CA ASP A 528 12.70 -20.07 -3.14
C ASP A 528 13.62 -20.22 -4.37
N GLY A 529 14.70 -19.44 -4.43
CA GLY A 529 15.68 -19.49 -5.52
C GLY A 529 15.29 -18.72 -6.78
N LEU A 530 14.09 -18.13 -6.83
CA LEU A 530 13.62 -17.38 -8.01
C LEU A 530 14.45 -16.12 -8.26
N HIS A 531 14.91 -15.43 -7.21
CA HIS A 531 15.71 -14.23 -7.37
C HIS A 531 17.08 -14.57 -7.99
N GLN A 532 17.70 -15.65 -7.53
CA GLN A 532 18.95 -16.18 -8.08
C GLN A 532 18.76 -16.65 -9.54
N ALA A 533 17.61 -17.22 -9.87
CA ALA A 533 17.27 -17.59 -11.24
C ALA A 533 17.19 -16.35 -12.16
N ILE A 534 16.61 -15.23 -11.69
CA ILE A 534 16.57 -13.97 -12.44
C ILE A 534 17.97 -13.36 -12.55
N GLU A 535 18.78 -13.38 -11.48
CA GLU A 535 20.18 -12.95 -11.52
C GLU A 535 20.98 -13.74 -12.57
N ALA A 536 20.79 -15.07 -12.63
CA ALA A 536 21.42 -15.94 -13.60
C ALA A 536 20.94 -15.68 -15.04
N LYS A 537 19.63 -15.50 -15.23
CA LYS A 537 19.01 -15.12 -16.52
C LYS A 537 19.64 -13.86 -17.09
N GLU A 538 19.81 -12.85 -16.25
CA GLU A 538 20.32 -11.54 -16.65
C GLU A 538 21.86 -11.44 -16.63
N ASN A 539 22.56 -12.54 -16.35
CA ASN A 539 24.02 -12.62 -16.24
C ASN A 539 24.61 -11.67 -15.18
N VAL A 540 23.85 -11.45 -14.10
CA VAL A 540 24.25 -10.65 -12.94
C VAL A 540 24.92 -11.55 -11.91
N LYS A 541 25.68 -10.96 -10.97
CA LYS A 541 26.26 -11.72 -9.86
C LYS A 541 25.15 -12.36 -9.03
N ILE A 542 25.13 -13.69 -8.99
CA ILE A 542 24.19 -14.45 -8.16
C ILE A 542 24.62 -14.29 -6.70
N GLU A 543 23.75 -13.76 -5.86
CA GLU A 543 24.03 -13.68 -4.42
C GLU A 543 23.51 -14.93 -3.69
N ALA A 544 24.08 -15.19 -2.51
CA ALA A 544 23.73 -16.36 -1.71
C ALA A 544 22.22 -16.46 -1.43
N ALA A 545 21.71 -17.69 -1.38
CA ALA A 545 20.37 -17.96 -0.88
C ALA A 545 20.18 -17.38 0.54
N THR A 546 18.97 -16.88 0.81
CA THR A 546 18.63 -16.26 2.09
C THR A 546 17.55 -17.07 2.80
N GLN A 547 17.67 -17.27 4.10
CA GLN A 547 16.63 -17.84 4.97
C GLN A 547 15.95 -16.73 5.76
N THR A 548 14.66 -16.92 6.05
CA THR A 548 13.89 -16.02 6.92
C THR A 548 14.26 -16.24 8.38
N TYR A 549 14.65 -15.16 9.07
CA TYR A 549 14.92 -15.15 10.51
C TYR A 549 13.70 -14.73 11.33
N ALA A 550 12.99 -13.70 10.88
CA ALA A 550 11.84 -13.16 11.58
C ALA A 550 10.78 -12.68 10.58
N THR A 551 9.51 -12.81 10.94
CA THR A 551 8.39 -12.38 10.10
C THR A 551 7.24 -11.89 10.96
N ILE A 552 6.57 -10.82 10.52
CA ILE A 552 5.29 -10.37 11.09
C ILE A 552 4.41 -9.80 9.98
N THR A 553 3.11 -10.02 10.07
CA THR A 553 2.15 -9.36 9.18
C THR A 553 1.80 -7.98 9.74
N LEU A 554 1.52 -6.99 8.88
CA LEU A 554 1.10 -5.67 9.36
C LEU A 554 -0.17 -5.76 10.23
N GLN A 555 -1.07 -6.70 9.91
CA GLN A 555 -2.25 -7.03 10.71
C GLN A 555 -1.87 -7.33 12.16
N ASN A 556 -0.98 -8.31 12.37
CA ASN A 556 -0.59 -8.73 13.70
C ASN A 556 0.22 -7.65 14.43
N TYR A 557 1.05 -6.89 13.70
CA TYR A 557 1.80 -5.78 14.28
C TYR A 557 0.88 -4.72 14.88
N PHE A 558 -0.09 -4.22 14.10
CA PHE A 558 -1.00 -3.17 14.57
C PHE A 558 -1.99 -3.63 15.64
N ARG A 559 -2.32 -4.93 15.69
CA ARG A 559 -3.13 -5.51 16.76
C ARG A 559 -2.44 -5.54 18.13
N MET A 560 -1.12 -5.35 18.21
CA MET A 560 -0.41 -5.26 19.48
C MET A 560 -0.64 -3.93 20.20
N TYR A 561 -1.13 -2.90 19.50
CA TYR A 561 -1.37 -1.61 20.13
C TYR A 561 -2.56 -1.66 21.09
N HIS A 562 -2.42 -1.04 22.26
CA HIS A 562 -3.54 -0.87 23.19
C HIS A 562 -4.70 -0.13 22.53
N LYS A 563 -4.39 0.92 21.76
CA LYS A 563 -5.36 1.67 20.97
C LYS A 563 -4.85 1.91 19.56
N LEU A 564 -5.70 1.62 18.57
CA LEU A 564 -5.43 1.83 17.15
C LEU A 564 -6.53 2.71 16.56
N SER A 565 -6.15 3.64 15.71
CA SER A 565 -7.09 4.48 14.97
C SER A 565 -6.52 4.80 13.59
N GLY A 566 -7.35 5.33 12.70
CA GLY A 566 -6.88 5.71 11.38
C GLY A 566 -7.74 6.77 10.72
N MET A 567 -7.17 7.45 9.73
CA MET A 567 -7.89 8.42 8.91
C MET A 567 -7.63 8.16 7.44
N THR A 568 -8.63 8.40 6.61
CA THR A 568 -8.51 8.31 5.15
C THR A 568 -9.66 9.04 4.49
N GLY A 569 -9.56 9.31 3.19
CA GLY A 569 -10.68 9.83 2.40
C GLY A 569 -11.69 8.77 1.96
N THR A 570 -11.39 7.49 2.13
CA THR A 570 -12.13 6.42 1.47
C THR A 570 -12.07 5.08 2.24
N ALA A 571 -12.71 4.98 3.41
CA ALA A 571 -12.71 3.77 4.25
C ALA A 571 -14.01 2.96 4.18
N GLU A 572 -15.15 3.59 3.87
CA GLU A 572 -16.50 3.01 3.95
C GLU A 572 -16.62 1.74 3.11
N THR A 573 -15.93 1.70 1.97
CA THR A 573 -15.94 0.53 1.08
C THR A 573 -15.33 -0.71 1.73
N GLU A 574 -14.36 -0.54 2.63
CA GLU A 574 -13.62 -1.60 3.31
C GLU A 574 -14.01 -1.72 4.80
N ALA A 575 -15.10 -1.08 5.23
CA ALA A 575 -15.50 -1.04 6.64
C ALA A 575 -15.71 -2.44 7.25
N GLY A 576 -16.16 -3.41 6.45
CA GLY A 576 -16.27 -4.80 6.88
C GLY A 576 -14.92 -5.45 7.16
N GLU A 577 -13.91 -5.19 6.34
CA GLU A 577 -12.55 -5.72 6.50
C GLU A 577 -11.85 -5.07 7.71
N PHE A 578 -12.01 -3.75 7.89
CA PHE A 578 -11.46 -3.06 9.06
C PHE A 578 -12.00 -3.60 10.38
N TRP A 579 -13.30 -3.90 10.44
CA TRP A 579 -13.90 -4.51 11.60
C TRP A 579 -13.43 -5.96 11.81
N GLU A 580 -13.49 -6.80 10.77
CA GLU A 580 -13.16 -8.23 10.90
C GLU A 580 -11.70 -8.50 11.29
N ILE A 581 -10.76 -7.66 10.84
CA ILE A 581 -9.33 -7.86 11.07
C ILE A 581 -8.82 -7.07 12.29
N TYR A 582 -9.26 -5.82 12.45
CA TYR A 582 -8.68 -4.87 13.40
C TYR A 582 -9.68 -4.39 14.46
N GLU A 583 -10.95 -4.80 14.39
CA GLU A 583 -12.05 -4.30 15.23
C GLU A 583 -12.21 -2.76 15.13
N LEU A 584 -11.86 -2.19 13.97
CA LEU A 584 -11.94 -0.75 13.72
C LEU A 584 -13.26 -0.38 13.05
N GLU A 585 -14.10 0.39 13.76
CA GLU A 585 -15.32 0.96 13.19
C GLU A 585 -14.99 2.17 12.28
N VAL A 586 -15.60 2.22 11.09
CA VAL A 586 -15.53 3.39 10.19
C VAL A 586 -16.67 4.36 10.46
N VAL A 587 -16.34 5.63 10.65
CA VAL A 587 -17.27 6.75 10.80
C VAL A 587 -17.03 7.77 9.68
N VAL A 588 -18.07 8.05 8.91
CA VAL A 588 -18.02 9.02 7.80
C VAL A 588 -18.28 10.43 8.34
N ILE A 589 -17.28 11.30 8.20
CA ILE A 589 -17.33 12.68 8.67
C ILE A 589 -17.86 13.58 7.54
N PRO A 590 -18.83 14.47 7.81
CA PRO A 590 -19.33 15.40 6.81
C PRO A 590 -18.23 16.38 6.40
N THR A 591 -18.28 16.84 5.14
CA THR A 591 -17.40 17.90 4.64
C THR A 591 -17.76 19.24 5.26
N ASN A 592 -16.75 20.08 5.56
CA ASN A 592 -16.96 21.43 6.09
C ASN A 592 -17.84 22.29 5.17
N ARG A 593 -17.65 22.12 3.85
CA ARG A 593 -18.44 22.79 2.80
C ARG A 593 -18.98 21.75 1.82
N PRO A 594 -20.21 21.93 1.28
CA PRO A 594 -20.77 21.01 0.30
C PRO A 594 -19.88 20.87 -0.94
N ILE A 595 -19.77 19.65 -1.47
CA ILE A 595 -18.99 19.36 -2.68
C ILE A 595 -19.70 19.97 -3.90
N ALA A 596 -18.99 20.82 -4.64
CA ALA A 596 -19.47 21.47 -5.87
C ALA A 596 -18.87 20.85 -7.16
N ARG A 597 -18.19 19.71 -7.05
CA ARG A 597 -17.55 19.02 -8.18
C ARG A 597 -18.60 18.36 -9.10
N ASP A 598 -18.45 18.58 -10.40
CA ASP A 598 -19.22 17.91 -11.46
C ASP A 598 -18.60 16.54 -11.79
N ASP A 599 -19.15 15.46 -11.21
CA ASP A 599 -18.74 14.09 -11.49
C ASP A 599 -19.55 13.52 -12.66
N ARG A 600 -18.90 13.33 -13.82
CA ARG A 600 -19.54 12.89 -15.06
C ARG A 600 -19.52 11.36 -15.20
N GLU A 601 -20.49 10.86 -15.97
CA GLU A 601 -20.55 9.45 -16.38
C GLU A 601 -19.39 9.07 -17.31
N ASP A 602 -18.97 7.81 -17.28
CA ASP A 602 -17.81 7.32 -18.01
C ASP A 602 -18.01 7.40 -19.52
N TYR A 603 -16.96 7.82 -20.23
CA TYR A 603 -16.87 7.71 -21.68
C TYR A 603 -16.25 6.37 -22.05
N VAL A 604 -17.04 5.52 -22.70
CA VAL A 604 -16.62 4.17 -23.05
C VAL A 604 -16.39 4.05 -24.56
N TYR A 605 -15.20 3.58 -24.92
CA TYR A 605 -14.72 3.42 -26.29
C TYR A 605 -14.50 1.95 -26.64
N LYS A 606 -14.60 1.61 -27.93
CA LYS A 606 -14.33 0.25 -28.40
C LYS A 606 -12.84 -0.08 -28.28
N THR A 607 -11.95 0.82 -28.70
CA THR A 607 -10.50 0.59 -28.73
C THR A 607 -9.72 1.52 -27.80
N ALA A 608 -8.53 1.09 -27.37
CA ALA A 608 -7.64 1.92 -26.56
C ALA A 608 -7.14 3.14 -27.33
N ARG A 609 -6.98 3.04 -28.66
CA ARG A 609 -6.52 4.14 -29.50
C ARG A 609 -7.51 5.30 -29.53
N GLU A 610 -8.80 5.02 -29.67
CA GLU A 610 -9.86 6.04 -29.64
C GLU A 610 -9.91 6.73 -28.28
N LYS A 611 -9.89 5.92 -27.21
CA LYS A 611 -9.83 6.40 -25.83
C LYS A 611 -8.69 7.40 -25.62
N PHE A 612 -7.46 7.05 -26.01
CA PHE A 612 -6.30 7.93 -25.81
C PHE A 612 -6.38 9.22 -26.63
N ASN A 613 -6.90 9.17 -27.86
CA ASN A 613 -7.13 10.38 -28.65
C ASN A 613 -8.12 11.32 -27.94
N ALA A 614 -9.24 10.77 -27.47
CA ALA A 614 -10.25 11.55 -26.75
C ALA A 614 -9.73 12.14 -25.43
N VAL A 615 -8.92 11.39 -24.68
CA VAL A 615 -8.22 11.89 -23.48
C VAL A 615 -7.34 13.09 -23.84
N ILE A 616 -6.56 13.01 -24.92
CA ILE A 616 -5.67 14.12 -25.34
C ILE A 616 -6.49 15.35 -25.73
N ASP A 617 -7.58 15.16 -26.49
CA ASP A 617 -8.43 16.25 -26.94
C ASP A 617 -9.14 16.93 -25.75
N GLU A 618 -9.59 16.16 -24.75
CA GLU A 618 -10.16 16.70 -23.50
C GLU A 618 -9.12 17.51 -22.71
N VAL A 619 -7.89 17.00 -22.57
CA VAL A 619 -6.80 17.72 -21.88
C VAL A 619 -6.48 19.04 -22.57
N VAL A 620 -6.42 19.05 -23.91
CA VAL A 620 -6.16 20.26 -24.70
C VAL A 620 -7.28 21.27 -24.52
N SER A 621 -8.54 20.83 -24.67
CA SER A 621 -9.73 21.68 -24.50
C SER A 621 -9.78 22.35 -23.13
N MET A 622 -9.57 21.59 -22.05
CA MET A 622 -9.59 22.12 -20.68
C MET A 622 -8.43 23.10 -20.44
N ARG A 623 -7.24 22.80 -20.95
CA ARG A 623 -6.08 23.69 -20.86
C ARG A 623 -6.32 25.00 -21.61
N GLU A 624 -6.88 24.94 -22.82
CA GLU A 624 -7.21 26.13 -23.62
C GLU A 624 -8.27 27.01 -22.95
N ALA A 625 -9.17 26.39 -22.18
CA ALA A 625 -10.09 27.09 -21.29
C ALA A 625 -9.43 27.66 -20.02
N GLY A 626 -8.12 27.54 -19.86
CA GLY A 626 -7.35 28.04 -18.71
C GLY A 626 -7.44 27.15 -17.47
N ARG A 627 -8.08 25.98 -17.54
CA ARG A 627 -8.25 25.10 -16.37
C ARG A 627 -6.97 24.31 -16.09
N PRO A 628 -6.60 24.11 -14.81
CA PRO A 628 -5.62 23.10 -14.45
C PRO A 628 -6.20 21.70 -14.66
N VAL A 629 -5.37 20.77 -15.15
CA VAL A 629 -5.77 19.40 -15.48
C VAL A 629 -4.87 18.40 -14.77
N LEU A 630 -5.47 17.47 -14.03
CA LEU A 630 -4.79 16.32 -13.46
C LEU A 630 -5.24 15.04 -14.19
N VAL A 631 -4.30 14.40 -14.87
CA VAL A 631 -4.55 13.16 -15.62
C VAL A 631 -4.08 11.95 -14.81
N GLY A 632 -5.01 11.10 -14.39
CA GLY A 632 -4.73 9.87 -13.65
C GLY A 632 -4.54 8.67 -14.59
N THR A 633 -3.46 7.92 -14.39
CA THR A 633 -3.08 6.74 -15.18
C THR A 633 -2.79 5.55 -14.28
N THR A 634 -3.00 4.33 -14.77
CA THR A 634 -2.86 3.09 -13.98
C THR A 634 -1.45 2.50 -13.99
N SER A 635 -0.56 2.96 -14.87
CA SER A 635 0.82 2.48 -14.97
C SER A 635 1.77 3.54 -15.52
N VAL A 636 3.06 3.39 -15.23
CA VAL A 636 4.12 4.31 -15.69
C VAL A 636 4.19 4.33 -17.22
N ASP A 637 4.00 3.17 -17.86
CA ASP A 637 4.00 3.04 -19.32
C ASP A 637 2.91 3.88 -19.99
N ILE A 638 1.72 3.90 -19.40
CA ILE A 638 0.61 4.72 -19.89
C ILE A 638 0.92 6.20 -19.68
N SER A 639 1.50 6.58 -18.54
CA SER A 639 1.91 7.96 -18.29
C SER A 639 2.95 8.45 -19.32
N GLU A 640 3.94 7.62 -19.65
CA GLU A 640 4.98 7.91 -20.64
C GLU A 640 4.45 7.94 -22.08
N LEU A 641 3.51 7.04 -22.42
CA LEU A 641 2.81 7.07 -23.69
C LEU A 641 2.04 8.38 -23.86
N LEU A 642 1.26 8.77 -22.85
CA LEU A 642 0.49 10.01 -22.87
C LEU A 642 1.40 11.24 -22.90
N SER A 643 2.49 11.24 -22.13
CA SER A 643 3.48 12.31 -22.14
C SER A 643 4.06 12.53 -23.54
N ARG A 644 4.44 11.46 -24.25
CA ARG A 644 4.94 11.55 -25.63
C ARG A 644 3.89 12.13 -26.57
N ALA A 645 2.64 11.70 -26.46
CA ALA A 645 1.55 12.21 -27.30
C ALA A 645 1.27 13.70 -27.06
N LEU A 646 1.27 14.15 -25.80
CA LEU A 646 1.11 15.57 -25.44
C LEU A 646 2.30 16.41 -25.89
N LYS A 647 3.54 15.88 -25.83
CA LYS A 647 4.74 16.55 -26.41
C LYS A 647 4.58 16.76 -27.91
N MET A 648 4.06 15.78 -28.65
CA MET A 648 3.79 15.91 -30.09
C MET A 648 2.75 17.00 -30.40
N ARG A 649 1.75 17.17 -29.53
CA ARG A 649 0.75 18.25 -29.60
C ARG A 649 1.25 19.59 -29.05
N LYS A 650 2.52 19.68 -28.62
CA LYS A 650 3.14 20.87 -28.00
C LYS A 650 2.40 21.35 -26.74
N VAL A 651 1.82 20.44 -25.97
CA VAL A 651 1.19 20.72 -24.68
C VAL A 651 2.23 20.58 -23.57
N PRO A 652 2.63 21.68 -22.89
CA PRO A 652 3.49 21.60 -21.72
C PRO A 652 2.80 20.82 -20.59
N HIS A 653 3.52 19.88 -19.98
CA HIS A 653 2.99 19.08 -18.89
C HIS A 653 4.10 18.55 -17.99
N GLN A 654 3.71 18.09 -16.81
CA GLN A 654 4.57 17.46 -15.81
C GLN A 654 4.13 16.01 -15.60
N VAL A 655 5.05 15.13 -15.21
CA VAL A 655 4.78 13.69 -14.96
C VAL A 655 5.22 13.34 -13.54
N LEU A 656 4.32 12.69 -12.80
CA LEU A 656 4.52 12.16 -11.46
C LEU A 656 4.49 10.64 -11.54
N ASN A 657 5.63 9.99 -11.28
CA ASN A 657 5.80 8.53 -11.43
C ASN A 657 6.18 7.82 -10.12
N ALA A 658 5.93 8.44 -8.97
CA ALA A 658 6.19 7.91 -7.63
C ALA A 658 7.67 7.56 -7.33
N LYS A 659 8.64 8.05 -8.13
CA LYS A 659 10.08 7.78 -7.95
C LYS A 659 10.80 8.78 -7.05
N ARG A 660 10.32 10.03 -6.93
CA ARG A 660 10.99 11.10 -6.17
C ARG A 660 9.97 11.97 -5.43
N HIS A 661 9.62 11.59 -4.20
CA HIS A 661 8.53 12.21 -3.44
C HIS A 661 8.69 13.73 -3.21
N GLN A 662 9.89 14.22 -2.93
CA GLN A 662 10.12 15.65 -2.71
C GLN A 662 9.87 16.48 -3.98
N ALA A 663 10.46 16.09 -5.11
CA ALA A 663 10.24 16.76 -6.39
C ALA A 663 8.77 16.67 -6.84
N GLU A 664 8.10 15.56 -6.52
CA GLU A 664 6.67 15.40 -6.78
C GLU A 664 5.82 16.39 -5.97
N ALA A 665 6.16 16.63 -4.70
CA ALA A 665 5.44 17.59 -3.87
C ALA A 665 5.53 19.02 -4.44
N GLU A 666 6.70 19.42 -4.95
CA GLU A 666 6.90 20.71 -5.62
C GLU A 666 6.04 20.82 -6.90
N ILE A 667 6.01 19.76 -7.71
CA ILE A 667 5.17 19.68 -8.91
C ILE A 667 3.67 19.79 -8.54
N VAL A 668 3.23 19.10 -7.49
CA VAL A 668 1.82 19.10 -7.05
C VAL A 668 1.40 20.47 -6.51
N ALA A 669 2.28 21.18 -5.81
CA ALA A 669 2.01 22.53 -5.31
C ALA A 669 1.71 23.52 -6.45
N GLU A 670 2.33 23.31 -7.61
CA GLU A 670 2.20 24.14 -8.80
C GLU A 670 1.05 23.67 -9.74
N ALA A 671 0.55 22.45 -9.56
CA ALA A 671 -0.44 21.82 -10.44
C ALA A 671 -1.80 22.54 -10.47
N GLY A 672 -2.09 23.40 -9.50
CA GLY A 672 -3.34 24.16 -9.42
C GLY A 672 -3.35 25.48 -10.19
N LYS A 673 -2.23 25.87 -10.83
CA LYS A 673 -2.13 27.11 -11.61
C LYS A 673 -2.85 27.00 -12.97
N PRO A 674 -3.33 28.12 -13.54
CA PRO A 674 -4.10 28.10 -14.78
C PRO A 674 -3.35 27.44 -15.94
N GLY A 675 -4.04 26.59 -16.69
CA GLY A 675 -3.49 25.89 -17.87
C GLY A 675 -2.38 24.87 -17.59
N MET A 676 -2.10 24.55 -16.32
CA MET A 676 -1.14 23.50 -15.96
C MET A 676 -1.72 22.12 -16.22
N VAL A 677 -0.89 21.23 -16.78
CA VAL A 677 -1.25 19.83 -17.03
C VAL A 677 -0.28 18.93 -16.27
N THR A 678 -0.83 18.08 -15.40
CA THR A 678 -0.05 17.17 -14.57
C THR A 678 -0.54 15.74 -14.80
N ILE A 679 0.36 14.84 -15.16
CA ILE A 679 0.06 13.41 -15.34
C ILE A 679 0.54 12.68 -14.08
N ALA A 680 -0.33 11.91 -13.45
CA ALA A 680 -0.02 11.13 -12.26
C ALA A 680 -0.23 9.63 -12.51
N THR A 681 0.79 8.83 -12.23
CA THR A 681 0.69 7.37 -12.16
C THR A 681 0.11 6.96 -10.80
N ASN A 682 -1.03 6.28 -10.81
CA ASN A 682 -1.76 5.78 -9.64
C ASN A 682 -1.91 6.85 -8.55
N MET A 683 -1.24 6.63 -7.41
CA MET A 683 -1.28 7.49 -6.24
C MET A 683 -0.07 8.44 -6.13
N ALA A 684 0.63 8.74 -7.23
CA ALA A 684 1.73 9.72 -7.19
C ALA A 684 1.22 11.10 -6.71
N GLY A 685 2.04 11.80 -5.92
CA GLY A 685 1.61 13.06 -5.28
C GLY A 685 0.57 12.91 -4.16
N ARG A 686 0.44 11.73 -3.52
CA ARG A 686 -0.39 11.55 -2.31
C ARG A 686 0.14 12.34 -1.11
N GLY A 687 -0.79 12.72 -0.23
CA GLY A 687 -0.49 13.51 0.96
C GLY A 687 -0.19 14.99 0.69
N THR A 688 -0.21 15.44 -0.57
CA THR A 688 -0.01 16.85 -0.94
C THR A 688 -1.28 17.43 -1.58
N ASP A 689 -1.66 18.63 -1.15
CA ASP A 689 -2.86 19.33 -1.61
C ASP A 689 -2.59 20.16 -2.88
N ILE A 690 -3.54 20.17 -3.81
CA ILE A 690 -3.50 20.99 -5.03
C ILE A 690 -4.31 22.25 -4.74
N LYS A 691 -3.62 23.34 -4.41
CA LYS A 691 -4.27 24.62 -4.13
C LYS A 691 -4.58 25.34 -5.44
N LEU A 692 -5.84 25.72 -5.62
CA LEU A 692 -6.28 26.47 -6.80
C LEU A 692 -6.10 27.98 -6.59
N THR A 693 -5.61 28.66 -7.63
CA THR A 693 -5.66 30.13 -7.71
C THR A 693 -7.08 30.60 -8.01
N ASP A 694 -7.39 31.86 -7.73
CA ASP A 694 -8.71 32.44 -8.03
C ASP A 694 -9.02 32.40 -9.54
N GLU A 695 -8.00 32.58 -10.38
CA GLU A 695 -8.10 32.42 -11.84
C GLU A 695 -8.51 31.00 -12.24
N SER A 696 -7.87 29.98 -11.64
CA SER A 696 -8.23 28.57 -11.88
C SER A 696 -9.66 28.25 -11.43
N LYS A 697 -10.10 28.81 -10.29
CA LYS A 697 -11.48 28.64 -9.81
C LYS A 697 -12.48 29.28 -10.78
N ALA A 698 -12.20 30.50 -11.25
CA ALA A 698 -13.04 31.19 -12.23
C ALA A 698 -13.12 30.44 -13.58
N ALA A 699 -12.05 29.75 -13.99
CA ALA A 699 -12.03 28.91 -15.19
C ALA A 699 -12.83 27.60 -15.07
N GLY A 700 -13.39 27.28 -13.88
CA GLY A 700 -14.13 26.03 -13.62
C GLY A 700 -13.37 25.03 -12.75
N GLY A 701 -12.27 25.45 -12.12
CA GLY A 701 -11.49 24.66 -11.17
C GLY A 701 -10.74 23.48 -11.78
N LEU A 702 -10.21 22.61 -10.92
CA LEU A 702 -9.41 21.46 -11.31
C LEU A 702 -10.24 20.46 -12.12
N ALA A 703 -9.76 20.10 -13.32
CA ALA A 703 -10.30 19.03 -14.13
C ALA A 703 -9.55 17.73 -13.87
N ILE A 704 -10.26 16.71 -13.40
CA ILE A 704 -9.73 15.34 -13.24
C ILE A 704 -10.05 14.54 -14.50
N VAL A 705 -9.02 13.97 -15.12
CA VAL A 705 -9.14 13.10 -16.29
C VAL A 705 -8.59 11.71 -15.93
N GLY A 706 -9.48 10.75 -15.68
CA GLY A 706 -9.11 9.36 -15.49
C GLY A 706 -8.95 8.66 -16.83
N THR A 707 -7.76 8.13 -17.13
CA THR A 707 -7.51 7.44 -18.41
C THR A 707 -8.02 6.01 -18.45
N GLU A 708 -8.30 5.43 -17.28
CA GLU A 708 -8.82 4.09 -17.03
C GLU A 708 -9.51 4.05 -15.66
N ARG A 709 -10.21 2.95 -15.38
CA ARG A 709 -10.72 2.59 -14.06
C ARG A 709 -9.72 1.70 -13.33
N HIS A 710 -9.44 2.00 -12.07
CA HIS A 710 -8.56 1.17 -11.26
C HIS A 710 -9.26 -0.14 -10.83
N ASP A 711 -8.47 -1.10 -10.36
CA ASP A 711 -8.99 -2.37 -9.83
C ASP A 711 -9.90 -2.18 -8.59
N SER A 712 -9.79 -1.03 -7.91
CA SER A 712 -10.64 -0.65 -6.79
C SER A 712 -11.30 0.73 -7.02
N ARG A 713 -12.58 0.81 -6.67
CA ARG A 713 -13.39 2.05 -6.65
C ARG A 713 -12.82 3.09 -5.70
N ARG A 714 -12.12 2.64 -4.66
CA ARG A 714 -11.46 3.48 -3.66
C ARG A 714 -10.44 4.40 -4.31
N VAL A 715 -9.56 3.86 -5.14
CA VAL A 715 -8.50 4.61 -5.85
C VAL A 715 -9.13 5.62 -6.84
N ASP A 716 -10.19 5.22 -7.54
CA ASP A 716 -10.93 6.15 -8.41
C ASP A 716 -11.55 7.32 -7.62
N ARG A 717 -12.12 7.05 -6.43
CA ARG A 717 -12.66 8.09 -5.54
C ARG A 717 -11.56 9.01 -5.01
N GLN A 718 -10.38 8.49 -4.70
CA GLN A 718 -9.24 9.31 -4.29
C GLN A 718 -8.77 10.23 -5.42
N LEU A 719 -8.71 9.73 -6.66
CA LEU A 719 -8.38 10.54 -7.84
C LEU A 719 -9.41 11.66 -8.05
N ARG A 720 -10.70 11.35 -7.98
CA ARG A 720 -11.78 12.37 -8.03
C ARG A 720 -11.63 13.40 -6.92
N GLY A 721 -11.36 12.94 -5.70
CA GLY A 721 -11.16 13.73 -4.48
C GLY A 721 -9.99 14.72 -4.56
N ARG A 722 -9.19 14.70 -5.62
CA ARG A 722 -8.22 15.77 -5.89
C ARG A 722 -8.89 17.08 -6.27
N ALA A 723 -10.06 17.05 -6.90
CA ALA A 723 -10.88 18.24 -7.20
C ALA A 723 -12.06 18.40 -6.23
N GLY A 724 -12.59 19.62 -6.13
CA GLY A 724 -13.78 19.92 -5.33
C GLY A 724 -13.56 20.11 -3.83
N ARG A 725 -12.32 20.41 -3.41
CA ARG A 725 -11.93 20.52 -2.00
C ARG A 725 -12.52 21.78 -1.37
N GLN A 726 -13.00 21.69 -0.12
CA GLN A 726 -13.60 22.82 0.61
C GLN A 726 -14.68 23.58 -0.22
N GLY A 727 -15.46 22.85 -1.02
CA GLY A 727 -16.52 23.39 -1.86
C GLY A 727 -16.06 24.14 -3.11
N ASP A 728 -14.77 24.04 -3.48
CA ASP A 728 -14.28 24.55 -4.75
C ASP A 728 -15.01 23.89 -5.94
N VAL A 729 -15.12 24.63 -7.04
CA VAL A 729 -15.60 24.07 -8.31
C VAL A 729 -14.56 23.13 -8.91
N GLY A 730 -15.01 22.18 -9.73
CA GLY A 730 -14.15 21.25 -10.43
C GLY A 730 -14.96 20.23 -11.20
N SER A 731 -14.30 19.34 -11.95
CA SER A 731 -14.97 18.25 -12.66
C SER A 731 -14.16 16.96 -12.62
N SER A 732 -14.82 15.82 -12.73
CA SER A 732 -14.16 14.54 -13.01
C SER A 732 -14.79 13.81 -14.18
N GLN A 733 -13.94 13.31 -15.08
CA GLN A 733 -14.32 12.52 -16.26
C GLN A 733 -13.38 11.32 -16.36
N PHE A 734 -13.94 10.12 -16.53
CA PHE A 734 -13.18 8.92 -16.80
C PHE A 734 -13.41 8.47 -18.25
N PHE A 735 -12.34 7.96 -18.86
CA PHE A 735 -12.29 7.41 -20.20
C PHE A 735 -11.94 5.93 -20.05
N VAL A 736 -12.73 5.03 -20.63
CA VAL A 736 -12.57 3.58 -20.50
C VAL A 736 -12.64 2.94 -21.87
N SER A 737 -11.86 1.89 -22.10
CA SER A 737 -11.94 1.07 -23.31
C SER A 737 -12.30 -0.37 -22.95
N LEU A 738 -13.00 -1.07 -23.86
CA LEU A 738 -13.20 -2.52 -23.75
C LEU A 738 -11.88 -3.32 -23.72
N GLU A 739 -10.79 -2.75 -24.23
CA GLU A 739 -9.46 -3.35 -24.23
C GLU A 739 -8.72 -3.21 -22.90
N ASP A 740 -9.22 -2.36 -21.99
CA ASP A 740 -8.58 -2.10 -20.70
C ASP A 740 -8.52 -3.36 -19.84
N LYS A 741 -7.49 -3.46 -18.97
CA LYS A 741 -7.25 -4.63 -18.10
C LYS A 741 -8.48 -5.03 -17.31
N LEU A 742 -9.13 -4.07 -16.64
CA LEU A 742 -10.34 -4.30 -15.87
C LEU A 742 -11.46 -4.88 -16.75
N MET A 743 -11.70 -4.29 -17.92
CA MET A 743 -12.75 -4.74 -18.84
C MET A 743 -12.45 -6.14 -19.41
N ARG A 744 -11.18 -6.48 -19.61
CA ARG A 744 -10.75 -7.82 -20.07
C ARG A 744 -10.99 -8.93 -19.05
N LEU A 745 -10.93 -8.62 -17.75
CA LEU A 745 -11.10 -9.57 -16.64
C LEU A 745 -12.56 -9.96 -16.42
N PHE A 746 -13.50 -9.11 -16.84
CA PHE A 746 -14.93 -9.37 -16.76
C PHE A 746 -15.51 -9.72 -18.11
N ASN A 747 -16.71 -10.30 -18.11
CA ASN A 747 -17.33 -10.90 -19.28
C ASN A 747 -17.75 -9.85 -20.33
N SER A 748 -16.75 -9.27 -21.00
CA SER A 748 -16.83 -8.26 -22.06
C SER A 748 -17.73 -8.71 -23.21
N GLU A 749 -18.01 -10.01 -23.31
CA GLU A 749 -18.90 -10.66 -24.26
C GLU A 749 -20.32 -10.09 -24.26
N ARG A 750 -20.90 -9.79 -23.09
CA ARG A 750 -22.25 -9.22 -22.99
C ARG A 750 -22.31 -7.75 -23.40
N ILE A 751 -21.24 -7.00 -23.15
CA ILE A 751 -21.16 -5.57 -23.45
C ILE A 751 -20.76 -5.38 -24.91
N SER A 752 -19.72 -6.07 -25.38
CA SER A 752 -19.31 -6.11 -26.80
C SER A 752 -20.44 -6.61 -27.68
N GLY A 753 -21.10 -7.71 -27.35
CA GLY A 753 -22.22 -8.23 -28.13
C GLY A 753 -23.47 -7.32 -28.10
N LEU A 754 -23.59 -6.42 -27.12
CA LEU A 754 -24.61 -5.37 -27.10
C LEU A 754 -24.19 -4.18 -27.97
N MET A 755 -22.90 -3.84 -28.00
CA MET A 755 -22.32 -2.80 -28.85
C MET A 755 -22.39 -3.17 -30.34
N ASP A 756 -22.05 -4.41 -30.68
CA ASP A 756 -22.15 -4.93 -32.05
C ASP A 756 -23.61 -4.96 -32.55
N ARG A 757 -24.58 -5.21 -31.65
CA ARG A 757 -26.03 -5.15 -31.96
C ARG A 757 -26.58 -3.74 -32.07
N LEU A 758 -25.96 -2.77 -31.40
CA LEU A 758 -26.34 -1.35 -31.47
C LEU A 758 -25.77 -0.66 -32.72
N GLY A 759 -24.87 -1.31 -33.47
CA GLY A 759 -24.34 -0.80 -34.73
C GLY A 759 -23.43 0.42 -34.56
N LEU A 760 -22.77 0.56 -33.41
CA LEU A 760 -21.92 1.71 -33.09
C LEU A 760 -20.72 1.77 -34.04
N GLU A 761 -20.50 2.93 -34.65
CA GLU A 761 -19.40 3.17 -35.59
C GLU A 761 -18.07 3.46 -34.86
N GLU A 762 -16.94 3.30 -35.55
CA GLU A 762 -15.63 3.69 -35.01
C GLU A 762 -15.63 5.18 -34.60
N GLY A 763 -15.23 5.46 -33.36
CA GLY A 763 -15.22 6.82 -32.78
C GLY A 763 -16.46 7.23 -31.98
N GLU A 764 -17.54 6.44 -31.93
CA GLU A 764 -18.72 6.78 -31.11
C GLU A 764 -18.49 6.53 -29.61
N VAL A 765 -18.80 7.55 -28.79
CA VAL A 765 -18.72 7.47 -27.32
C VAL A 765 -20.01 6.87 -26.77
N ILE A 766 -19.89 5.83 -25.96
CA ILE A 766 -21.02 5.36 -25.16
C ILE A 766 -20.99 6.06 -23.81
N GLN A 767 -22.05 6.80 -23.52
CA GLN A 767 -22.32 7.35 -22.20
C GLN A 767 -23.69 6.84 -21.73
N HIS A 768 -23.69 5.77 -20.93
CA HIS A 768 -24.93 5.19 -20.41
C HIS A 768 -24.75 4.60 -19.02
N SER A 769 -25.65 4.94 -18.09
CA SER A 769 -25.58 4.54 -16.67
C SER A 769 -25.51 3.02 -16.45
N LEU A 770 -26.08 2.21 -17.35
CA LEU A 770 -25.98 0.74 -17.27
C LEU A 770 -24.55 0.23 -17.50
N VAL A 771 -23.77 0.92 -18.35
CA VAL A 771 -22.37 0.55 -18.61
C VAL A 771 -21.52 0.93 -17.41
N THR A 772 -21.65 2.16 -16.89
CA THR A 772 -20.99 2.60 -15.65
C THR A 772 -21.25 1.63 -14.49
N LYS A 773 -22.52 1.25 -14.25
CA LYS A 773 -22.88 0.27 -13.21
C LYS A 773 -22.30 -1.12 -13.43
N SER A 774 -22.06 -1.52 -14.68
CA SER A 774 -21.45 -2.81 -14.99
C SER A 774 -19.96 -2.80 -14.67
N ILE A 775 -19.27 -1.68 -14.91
CA ILE A 775 -17.88 -1.45 -14.52
C ILE A 775 -17.74 -1.45 -13.00
N GLU A 776 -18.64 -0.78 -12.27
CA GLU A 776 -18.62 -0.79 -10.80
C GLU A 776 -18.79 -2.20 -10.21
N ARG A 777 -19.64 -3.05 -10.82
CA ARG A 777 -19.80 -4.46 -10.43
C ARG A 777 -18.54 -5.28 -10.69
N ALA A 778 -17.86 -5.01 -11.80
CA ALA A 778 -16.57 -5.60 -12.11
C ALA A 778 -15.55 -5.26 -11.02
N GLN A 779 -15.37 -3.96 -10.70
CA GLN A 779 -14.47 -3.52 -9.63
C GLN A 779 -14.81 -4.19 -8.29
N LYS A 780 -16.10 -4.22 -7.90
CA LYS A 780 -16.52 -4.86 -6.65
C LYS A 780 -16.10 -6.34 -6.57
N LYS A 781 -16.16 -7.06 -7.69
CA LYS A 781 -15.76 -8.47 -7.72
C LYS A 781 -14.22 -8.65 -7.67
N VAL A 782 -13.44 -7.70 -8.20
CA VAL A 782 -11.99 -7.67 -7.99
C VAL A 782 -11.66 -7.38 -6.52
N GLU A 783 -12.35 -6.40 -5.91
CA GLU A 783 -12.24 -6.07 -4.49
C GLU A 783 -12.51 -7.28 -3.60
N GLU A 784 -13.61 -8.00 -3.83
CA GLU A 784 -13.97 -9.23 -3.10
C GLU A 784 -12.91 -10.36 -3.25
N ASN A 785 -12.34 -10.53 -4.44
CA ASN A 785 -11.27 -11.51 -4.68
C ASN A 785 -9.97 -11.13 -3.95
N ASN A 786 -9.61 -9.85 -3.97
CA ASN A 786 -8.44 -9.34 -3.26
C ASN A 786 -8.61 -9.50 -1.74
N PHE A 787 -9.80 -9.20 -1.21
CA PHE A 787 -10.15 -9.45 0.18
C PHE A 787 -10.02 -10.93 0.56
N GLY A 788 -10.57 -11.84 -0.25
CA GLY A 788 -10.44 -13.28 -0.03
C GLY A 788 -9.00 -13.81 -0.09
N THR A 789 -8.08 -13.06 -0.71
CA THR A 789 -6.64 -13.38 -0.69
C THR A 789 -5.96 -12.86 0.56
N ARG A 790 -6.31 -11.66 1.05
CA ARG A 790 -5.78 -11.11 2.31
C ARG A 790 -6.28 -11.86 3.55
N LYS A 791 -7.49 -12.42 3.48
CA LYS A 791 -8.09 -13.22 4.57
C LYS A 791 -7.45 -14.61 4.71
N ARG A 792 -6.83 -15.15 3.66
CA ARG A 792 -6.12 -16.44 3.69
C ARG A 792 -4.69 -16.23 4.14
#